data_AF-A0A0F3RJ28-F1
#
_entry.id   AF-A0A0F3RJ28-F1
#
_cell.length_a   1.000
_cell.length_b   1.000
_cell.length_c   1.000
_cell.angle_alpha   90.00
_cell.angle_beta   90.00
_cell.angle_gamma   90.00
#
_symmetry.space_group_name_H-M   'P 1'
#
loop_
_entity.id
_entity.type
_entity.pdbx_description
1 polymer ?
#
loop_
_entity_poly.entity_id
_entity_poly.type
_entity_poly.pdbx_seq_one_letter_code
_entity_poly.pdbx_strand_id
1 'polypeptide(L)'
;MSKRKNENQISSTSNDNLYKKRKYDEKESYITKDTNLQKKRKYGEDENSVTNDDNIQSLSSHKKQRTQQSNLLDENIFKDWFMVPLKHIASTNIIIRLWINQSTIDQISNLFNNSTDIVCDWGELQNNINDKILTLCLPESITQQLISINQFIGNKLFNWLEYHDNNMLCNKSSEYLAVNYICNIEWTPRGTINYLQTARNILARDDNSLSNDQKYQLACNYCLEDSIANYAQKVNLASYLQTTSYLQTIRLHSQPMVYFWSSNMYSTNIDSTTADVKTIDALVSDYNNRNRTNIDTNTYIFNILIENNCHKAMNYVPIEYIWNRLSYEEKSKKLTFVINNINNSDFICLLLSQLDYKHQQKILQNSYFLSVKLTSFLNNLLLSDYFLPIAYNALNIMPEESFFYLIKAVVNRIGSSLYSKIYDDNHYKFIFKELWQFAPKRLKEYVLECNNTDLIQNFIVFKLFLNDEINNDIDIAKLVLADANATHKNNIMFCGSLQCGVKKCSDLIIKNQWNFLDTFIKLLISSTEDINTLKQELIKDHGYQITIHFYQKQEYDKAEHFLKWCLESDEKIKTFKKELASKEFSCKILESIVTSNKSDFIEIEHYFQWCASNDLKIINELKESIPQKWFQEVIFKLIEQDQYELLDQILNWCFSNDQEKIDNCKNSFYTTKGSNSYCCFSYLIYRLIEKDNSFQLLDKFVKWCFTDIQKINHFKKWILCPQDGIYSLCTYQLQKYKFELADKSVAWSAMSHEEIDLFKNKFMVAKEIKYILYNYQEELDKLQLLIKWFRPSIDTIKKFKEIIFNKAYYGDFSESLDRYLQECENVDYDIKNDVNDTMEKLLLSVENITSNNDQLAVNTIGESS
;
A
#
# COMPACT_ATOMS: atom_id res chain seq x y z
N MET A 1 1.03 -72.76 11.42
CA MET A 1 1.65 -73.80 12.28
C MET A 1 3.13 -73.93 11.93
N SER A 2 3.99 -74.25 12.90
CA SER A 2 5.42 -74.68 12.84
C SER A 2 6.29 -74.19 11.64
N LYS A 3 7.22 -73.25 11.84
CA LYS A 3 8.62 -73.47 12.31
C LYS A 3 9.38 -74.62 11.62
N ARG A 4 10.47 -74.25 10.91
CA ARG A 4 11.80 -74.89 11.02
C ARG A 4 12.91 -73.86 10.72
N LYS A 5 13.95 -73.85 11.57
CA LYS A 5 15.20 -73.12 11.38
C LYS A 5 16.21 -73.99 10.60
N ASN A 6 17.22 -73.38 9.99
CA ASN A 6 18.62 -73.62 10.38
C ASN A 6 19.54 -72.50 9.85
N GLU A 7 20.64 -72.29 10.56
CA GLU A 7 21.60 -71.17 10.41
C GLU A 7 23.00 -71.72 10.00
N ASN A 8 23.95 -70.80 9.72
CA ASN A 8 25.41 -71.00 9.53
C ASN A 8 25.89 -71.44 8.12
N GLN A 9 27.01 -70.95 7.55
CA GLN A 9 28.01 -69.97 8.04
C GLN A 9 28.84 -69.31 6.90
N ILE A 10 29.00 -67.98 6.97
CA ILE A 10 30.22 -67.14 6.79
C ILE A 10 31.17 -67.28 5.54
N SER A 11 31.34 -66.12 4.87
CA SER A 11 32.57 -65.50 4.28
C SER A 11 32.88 -65.47 2.75
N SER A 12 33.51 -64.32 2.42
CA SER A 12 34.49 -64.00 1.36
C SER A 12 34.04 -63.56 -0.05
N THR A 13 33.94 -62.23 -0.20
CA THR A 13 34.64 -61.36 -1.19
C THR A 13 34.60 -61.58 -2.71
N SER A 14 34.65 -60.42 -3.40
CA SER A 14 35.08 -60.16 -4.78
C SER A 14 34.32 -60.83 -5.93
N ASN A 15 33.45 -60.05 -6.57
CA ASN A 15 33.22 -60.16 -8.01
C ASN A 15 34.11 -59.12 -8.71
N ASP A 16 35.06 -59.61 -9.51
CA ASP A 16 35.66 -58.82 -10.57
C ASP A 16 34.59 -58.40 -11.60
N ASN A 17 34.79 -57.24 -12.23
CA ASN A 17 34.49 -57.14 -13.66
C ASN A 17 35.35 -56.07 -14.32
N LEU A 18 36.19 -56.52 -15.26
CA LEU A 18 36.99 -55.67 -16.13
C LEU A 18 36.09 -54.77 -16.99
N TYR A 19 36.51 -53.53 -17.21
CA TYR A 19 36.44 -52.94 -18.56
C TYR A 19 37.69 -52.11 -18.88
N LYS A 20 38.21 -52.29 -20.10
CA LYS A 20 39.54 -51.82 -20.50
C LYS A 20 39.55 -50.33 -20.86
N LYS A 21 40.52 -49.62 -20.27
CA LYS A 21 40.98 -48.28 -20.67
C LYS A 21 41.43 -48.28 -22.14
N ARG A 22 40.95 -47.34 -22.96
CA ARG A 22 41.66 -46.90 -24.18
C ARG A 22 42.27 -45.53 -23.91
N LYS A 23 43.51 -45.35 -24.37
CA LYS A 23 44.23 -44.07 -24.31
C LYS A 23 43.72 -43.11 -25.38
N TYR A 24 43.82 -41.81 -25.09
CA TYR A 24 44.31 -40.84 -26.05
C TYR A 24 45.54 -40.18 -25.43
N ASP A 25 46.66 -40.18 -26.16
CA ASP A 25 47.87 -39.45 -25.82
C ASP A 25 47.79 -38.09 -26.53
N GLU A 26 47.98 -36.97 -25.82
CA GLU A 26 48.35 -35.71 -26.46
C GLU A 26 49.49 -35.05 -25.68
N LYS A 27 50.43 -34.47 -26.42
CA LYS A 27 51.75 -34.04 -25.91
C LYS A 27 51.72 -32.55 -25.62
N GLU A 28 52.19 -32.16 -24.44
CA GLU A 28 52.79 -30.84 -24.27
C GLU A 28 54.25 -30.96 -23.85
N SER A 29 55.09 -30.16 -24.50
CA SER A 29 56.55 -30.19 -24.38
C SER A 29 57.04 -29.20 -23.32
N TYR A 30 57.95 -29.66 -22.47
CA TYR A 30 58.76 -28.84 -21.57
C TYR A 30 59.40 -27.63 -22.26
N ILE A 31 59.32 -26.46 -21.62
CA ILE A 31 60.47 -25.55 -21.50
C ILE A 31 60.67 -25.21 -20.01
N THR A 32 61.93 -25.08 -19.63
CA THR A 32 62.48 -25.17 -18.28
C THR A 32 62.73 -23.83 -17.56
N LYS A 33 62.93 -23.93 -16.23
CA LYS A 33 63.78 -23.05 -15.36
C LYS A 33 63.19 -21.67 -14.95
N ASP A 34 63.55 -21.09 -13.79
CA ASP A 34 64.63 -21.45 -12.84
C ASP A 34 64.34 -21.13 -11.34
N THR A 35 65.00 -21.90 -10.48
CA THR A 35 65.41 -21.68 -9.06
C THR A 35 64.89 -20.51 -8.19
N ASN A 36 64.33 -20.81 -7.00
CA ASN A 36 65.04 -20.85 -5.68
C ASN A 36 64.02 -20.98 -4.51
N LEU A 37 64.01 -22.00 -3.63
CA LEU A 37 64.96 -22.47 -2.58
C LEU A 37 65.03 -21.63 -1.28
N GLN A 38 64.79 -22.33 -0.15
CA GLN A 38 65.15 -22.07 1.27
C GLN A 38 64.07 -21.43 2.18
N LYS A 39 63.42 -22.21 3.05
CA LYS A 39 63.87 -22.70 4.40
C LYS A 39 63.87 -21.61 5.50
N LYS A 40 62.97 -21.75 6.49
CA LYS A 40 63.32 -22.26 7.84
C LYS A 40 62.09 -22.45 8.74
N ARG A 41 62.05 -23.57 9.45
CA ARG A 41 61.23 -23.77 10.67
C ARG A 41 61.93 -23.13 11.87
N LYS A 42 61.18 -22.75 12.90
CA LYS A 42 61.60 -22.96 14.29
C LYS A 42 60.37 -23.18 15.19
N TYR A 43 60.44 -24.21 16.01
CA TYR A 43 59.53 -24.45 17.13
C TYR A 43 59.99 -23.64 18.35
N GLY A 44 59.05 -23.41 19.27
CA GLY A 44 59.29 -23.08 20.67
C GLY A 44 58.12 -23.63 21.47
N GLU A 45 58.39 -24.61 22.32
CA GLU A 45 57.45 -25.16 23.31
C GLU A 45 57.58 -24.34 24.60
N ASP A 46 56.51 -24.29 25.41
CA ASP A 46 56.58 -24.34 26.89
C ASP A 46 55.17 -24.48 27.51
N GLU A 47 55.10 -25.08 28.70
CA GLU A 47 53.87 -25.41 29.44
C GLU A 47 53.78 -24.63 30.80
N ASN A 48 52.77 -24.76 31.67
CA ASN A 48 51.53 -25.56 31.71
C ASN A 48 50.48 -24.84 32.59
N SER A 49 49.19 -24.80 32.22
CA SER A 49 48.11 -24.74 33.22
C SER A 49 46.73 -25.15 32.67
N VAL A 50 45.89 -25.69 33.55
CA VAL A 50 44.69 -26.47 33.23
C VAL A 50 43.40 -25.73 33.61
N THR A 51 42.49 -25.57 32.64
CA THR A 51 41.03 -25.46 32.86
C THR A 51 40.27 -26.06 31.66
N ASN A 52 39.08 -26.64 31.89
CA ASN A 52 38.31 -27.37 30.88
C ASN A 52 37.78 -26.48 29.75
N ASP A 53 38.01 -26.86 28.49
CA ASP A 53 37.67 -26.06 27.30
C ASP A 53 37.05 -26.89 26.14
N ASP A 54 35.81 -27.34 26.31
CA ASP A 54 35.03 -27.98 25.22
C ASP A 54 34.49 -26.97 24.19
N ASN A 55 34.59 -25.67 24.44
CA ASN A 55 34.14 -24.60 23.53
C ASN A 55 35.22 -24.10 22.53
N ILE A 56 36.48 -24.51 22.67
CA ILE A 56 37.57 -23.99 21.81
C ILE A 56 37.71 -24.76 20.48
N GLN A 57 37.25 -26.01 20.39
CA GLN A 57 37.38 -26.78 19.15
C GLN A 57 36.60 -26.15 17.97
N SER A 58 35.41 -25.60 18.19
CA SER A 58 34.62 -24.91 17.16
C SER A 58 35.35 -23.66 16.61
N LEU A 59 35.80 -22.75 17.48
CA LEU A 59 36.58 -21.55 17.08
C LEU A 59 37.90 -21.91 16.38
N SER A 60 38.54 -23.02 16.77
CA SER A 60 39.80 -23.47 16.13
C SER A 60 39.60 -23.87 14.66
N SER A 61 38.46 -24.49 14.34
CA SER A 61 38.10 -24.86 12.97
C SER A 61 37.87 -23.63 12.10
N HIS A 62 37.19 -22.61 12.64
CA HIS A 62 36.87 -21.37 11.95
C HIS A 62 38.13 -20.51 11.73
N LYS A 63 39.10 -20.52 12.66
CA LYS A 63 40.43 -19.91 12.42
C LYS A 63 41.22 -20.62 11.30
N LYS A 64 41.14 -21.95 11.20
CA LYS A 64 41.74 -22.70 10.08
C LYS A 64 41.06 -22.36 8.74
N GLN A 65 39.73 -22.33 8.69
CA GLN A 65 39.00 -21.83 7.52
C GLN A 65 39.42 -20.40 7.16
N ARG A 66 39.56 -19.48 8.13
CA ARG A 66 40.01 -18.09 7.90
C ARG A 66 41.39 -18.00 7.23
N THR A 67 42.27 -18.97 7.47
CA THR A 67 43.62 -19.02 6.85
C THR A 67 43.60 -19.67 5.46
N GLN A 68 42.57 -20.44 5.12
CA GLN A 68 42.31 -20.90 3.76
C GLN A 68 41.50 -19.87 2.95
N GLN A 69 40.60 -19.13 3.61
CA GLN A 69 39.73 -18.11 3.02
C GLN A 69 40.45 -16.79 2.71
N SER A 70 41.50 -16.43 3.46
CA SER A 70 42.36 -15.29 3.07
C SER A 70 43.08 -15.53 1.73
N ASN A 71 43.27 -16.78 1.35
CA ASN A 71 43.94 -17.17 0.10
C ASN A 71 42.95 -17.34 -1.07
N LEU A 72 41.63 -17.35 -0.80
CA LEU A 72 40.58 -17.48 -1.83
C LEU A 72 40.34 -16.18 -2.64
N LEU A 73 41.07 -15.10 -2.35
CA LEU A 73 41.10 -13.90 -3.19
C LEU A 73 42.02 -14.05 -4.41
N ASP A 74 42.92 -15.04 -4.42
CA ASP A 74 43.82 -15.31 -5.55
C ASP A 74 43.25 -16.34 -6.56
N GLU A 75 42.07 -16.92 -6.28
CA GLU A 75 41.39 -17.89 -7.15
C GLU A 75 40.01 -17.39 -7.61
N ASN A 76 39.55 -17.87 -8.78
CA ASN A 76 38.32 -17.41 -9.42
C ASN A 76 37.08 -17.89 -8.63
N ILE A 77 36.54 -17.01 -7.78
CA ILE A 77 35.43 -17.26 -6.83
C ILE A 77 34.20 -17.91 -7.49
N PHE A 78 33.95 -17.64 -8.78
CA PHE A 78 32.80 -18.19 -9.51
C PHE A 78 33.07 -19.53 -10.20
N LYS A 79 34.28 -20.09 -10.08
CA LYS A 79 34.66 -21.38 -10.69
C LYS A 79 34.11 -22.57 -9.89
N ASP A 80 34.09 -22.47 -8.57
CA ASP A 80 33.55 -23.51 -7.68
C ASP A 80 32.01 -23.55 -7.65
N TRP A 81 31.35 -22.47 -8.10
CA TRP A 81 29.89 -22.38 -8.21
C TRP A 81 29.25 -23.48 -9.08
N PHE A 82 30.02 -24.11 -9.97
CA PHE A 82 29.54 -25.25 -10.77
C PHE A 82 29.41 -26.57 -10.00
N MET A 83 29.94 -26.68 -8.77
CA MET A 83 29.83 -27.88 -7.94
C MET A 83 28.57 -27.85 -7.06
N VAL A 84 27.50 -28.50 -7.54
CA VAL A 84 26.23 -28.66 -6.82
C VAL A 84 26.34 -29.83 -5.82
N PRO A 85 26.05 -29.67 -4.51
CA PRO A 85 26.12 -30.76 -3.55
C PRO A 85 25.16 -31.90 -3.89
N LEU A 86 25.61 -33.14 -3.68
CA LEU A 86 24.83 -34.36 -3.96
C LEU A 86 23.44 -34.36 -3.30
N LYS A 87 23.29 -33.76 -2.11
CA LYS A 87 21.99 -33.59 -1.43
C LYS A 87 21.02 -32.77 -2.29
N HIS A 88 21.48 -31.66 -2.86
CA HIS A 88 20.67 -30.80 -3.73
C HIS A 88 20.32 -31.54 -5.03
N ILE A 89 21.29 -32.20 -5.67
CA ILE A 89 21.06 -33.01 -6.89
C ILE A 89 20.03 -34.12 -6.64
N ALA A 90 20.07 -34.79 -5.49
CA ALA A 90 19.07 -35.80 -5.14
C ALA A 90 17.68 -35.17 -4.97
N SER A 91 17.57 -34.07 -4.22
CA SER A 91 16.30 -33.39 -3.98
C SER A 91 15.67 -32.81 -5.25
N THR A 92 16.45 -32.19 -6.14
CA THR A 92 15.94 -31.70 -7.44
C THR A 92 15.44 -32.87 -8.30
N ASN A 93 16.20 -33.97 -8.38
CA ASN A 93 15.78 -35.16 -9.13
C ASN A 93 14.48 -35.80 -8.61
N ILE A 94 14.23 -35.80 -7.30
CA ILE A 94 12.95 -36.27 -6.74
C ILE A 94 11.80 -35.42 -7.26
N ILE A 95 11.92 -34.09 -7.18
CA ILE A 95 10.88 -33.16 -7.62
C ILE A 95 10.66 -33.20 -9.14
N ILE A 96 11.73 -33.23 -9.94
CA ILE A 96 11.65 -33.37 -11.40
C ILE A 96 10.83 -34.61 -11.78
N ARG A 97 11.04 -35.74 -11.09
CA ARG A 97 10.28 -36.99 -11.32
C ARG A 97 8.80 -36.89 -10.94
N LEU A 98 8.41 -36.03 -10.00
CA LEU A 98 7.00 -35.77 -9.68
C LEU A 98 6.32 -34.92 -10.76
N TRP A 99 7.04 -33.95 -11.34
CA TRP A 99 6.56 -33.12 -12.44
C TRP A 99 6.47 -33.87 -13.79
N ILE A 100 7.46 -34.70 -14.12
CA ILE A 100 7.49 -35.50 -15.36
C ILE A 100 6.68 -36.81 -15.22
N ASN A 101 6.00 -37.04 -14.09
CA ASN A 101 5.07 -38.18 -14.00
C ASN A 101 3.90 -37.99 -14.98
N GLN A 102 3.55 -39.04 -15.74
CA GLN A 102 2.49 -38.97 -16.76
C GLN A 102 1.19 -38.35 -16.22
N SER A 103 0.74 -38.75 -15.02
CA SER A 103 -0.47 -38.18 -14.40
C SER A 103 -0.40 -36.67 -14.13
N THR A 104 0.80 -36.15 -13.85
CA THR A 104 1.05 -34.71 -13.70
C THR A 104 1.08 -34.02 -15.06
N ILE A 105 1.69 -34.64 -16.09
CA ILE A 105 1.71 -34.12 -17.46
C ILE A 105 0.30 -34.04 -18.05
N ASP A 106 -0.53 -35.06 -17.82
CA ASP A 106 -1.94 -35.07 -18.25
C ASP A 106 -2.74 -33.93 -17.58
N GLN A 107 -2.47 -33.65 -16.30
CA GLN A 107 -3.06 -32.51 -15.58
C GLN A 107 -2.60 -31.16 -16.13
N ILE A 108 -1.29 -30.99 -16.43
CA ILE A 108 -0.76 -29.79 -17.11
C ILE A 108 -1.43 -29.60 -18.47
N SER A 109 -1.60 -30.68 -19.22
CA SER A 109 -2.23 -30.67 -20.56
C SER A 109 -3.70 -30.28 -20.50
N ASN A 110 -4.44 -30.75 -19.50
CA ASN A 110 -5.82 -30.32 -19.27
C ASN A 110 -5.89 -28.84 -18.86
N LEU A 111 -5.01 -28.42 -17.94
CA LEU A 111 -4.95 -27.06 -17.42
C LEU A 111 -4.70 -26.05 -18.55
N PHE A 112 -3.63 -26.21 -19.32
CA PHE A 112 -3.30 -25.25 -20.39
C PHE A 112 -4.36 -25.20 -21.49
N ASN A 113 -4.98 -26.32 -21.86
CA ASN A 113 -5.98 -26.33 -22.95
C ASN A 113 -7.40 -25.89 -22.51
N ASN A 114 -7.77 -26.03 -21.24
CA ASN A 114 -9.16 -25.85 -20.79
C ASN A 114 -9.36 -24.84 -19.64
N SER A 115 -8.30 -24.34 -19.00
CA SER A 115 -8.43 -23.39 -17.88
C SER A 115 -8.77 -21.97 -18.34
N THR A 116 -9.64 -21.30 -17.57
CA THR A 116 -9.91 -19.87 -17.70
C THR A 116 -8.99 -19.00 -16.84
N ASP A 117 -8.33 -19.56 -15.83
CA ASP A 117 -7.34 -18.90 -14.96
C ASP A 117 -6.17 -19.85 -14.68
N ILE A 118 -5.31 -19.95 -15.69
CA ILE A 118 -4.12 -20.80 -15.72
C ILE A 118 -3.20 -20.56 -14.50
N VAL A 119 -3.18 -19.34 -13.93
CA VAL A 119 -2.29 -18.98 -12.82
C VAL A 119 -2.79 -19.56 -11.50
N CYS A 120 -4.10 -19.45 -11.23
CA CYS A 120 -4.70 -20.03 -10.02
C CYS A 120 -4.63 -21.56 -10.05
N ASP A 121 -5.03 -22.19 -11.16
CA ASP A 121 -5.02 -23.64 -11.32
C ASP A 121 -3.59 -24.23 -11.24
N TRP A 122 -2.58 -23.48 -11.68
CA TRP A 122 -1.18 -23.89 -11.53
C TRP A 122 -0.74 -23.92 -10.06
N GLY A 123 -1.24 -22.99 -9.24
CA GLY A 123 -1.04 -23.00 -7.80
C GLY A 123 -1.65 -24.24 -7.13
N GLU A 124 -2.84 -24.66 -7.56
CA GLU A 124 -3.46 -25.91 -7.09
C GLU A 124 -2.63 -27.14 -7.50
N LEU A 125 -2.13 -27.18 -8.74
CA LEU A 125 -1.25 -28.25 -9.21
C LEU A 125 0.06 -28.32 -8.41
N GLN A 126 0.65 -27.17 -8.07
CA GLN A 126 1.82 -27.10 -7.17
C GLN A 126 1.51 -27.68 -5.78
N ASN A 127 0.33 -27.38 -5.22
CA ASN A 127 -0.12 -27.93 -3.94
C ASN A 127 -0.36 -29.44 -4.00
N ASN A 128 -0.97 -29.96 -5.07
CA ASN A 128 -1.13 -31.40 -5.29
C ASN A 128 0.23 -32.14 -5.34
N ILE A 129 1.30 -31.48 -5.77
CA ILE A 129 2.66 -32.04 -5.73
C ILE A 129 3.28 -31.91 -4.33
N ASN A 130 2.96 -30.85 -3.56
CA ASN A 130 3.30 -30.79 -2.13
C ASN A 130 2.67 -31.96 -1.35
N ASP A 131 1.42 -32.31 -1.64
CA ASP A 131 0.77 -33.48 -1.03
C ASP A 131 1.48 -34.79 -1.42
N LYS A 132 1.86 -34.95 -2.70
CA LYS A 132 2.71 -36.08 -3.14
C LYS A 132 4.04 -36.13 -2.37
N ILE A 133 4.68 -34.99 -2.08
CA ILE A 133 5.90 -34.92 -1.26
C ILE A 133 5.64 -35.35 0.19
N LEU A 134 4.54 -34.89 0.80
CA LEU A 134 4.15 -35.28 2.16
C LEU A 134 3.95 -36.81 2.28
N THR A 135 3.39 -37.45 1.24
CA THR A 135 3.24 -38.93 1.22
C THR A 135 4.56 -39.72 1.13
N LEU A 136 5.71 -39.07 0.91
CA LEU A 136 7.02 -39.74 0.95
C LEU A 136 7.48 -40.08 2.38
N CYS A 137 6.80 -39.58 3.42
CA CYS A 137 7.10 -39.84 4.83
C CYS A 137 8.57 -39.57 5.23
N LEU A 138 9.16 -38.52 4.64
CA LEU A 138 10.55 -38.13 4.88
C LEU A 138 10.69 -37.29 6.17
N PRO A 139 11.88 -37.25 6.79
CA PRO A 139 12.18 -36.34 7.89
C PRO A 139 11.83 -34.90 7.55
N GLU A 140 11.27 -34.17 8.52
CA GLU A 140 10.67 -32.84 8.30
C GLU A 140 11.58 -31.88 7.53
N SER A 141 12.86 -31.78 7.92
CA SER A 141 13.85 -30.92 7.26
C SER A 141 14.16 -31.27 5.79
N ILE A 142 13.90 -32.52 5.37
CA ILE A 142 14.02 -32.97 3.98
C ILE A 142 12.71 -32.68 3.23
N THR A 143 11.57 -32.97 3.84
CA THR A 143 10.23 -32.69 3.31
C THR A 143 10.05 -31.19 3.01
N GLN A 144 10.46 -30.33 3.94
CA GLN A 144 10.50 -28.87 3.77
C GLN A 144 11.35 -28.46 2.57
N GLN A 145 12.58 -28.97 2.48
CA GLN A 145 13.50 -28.68 1.37
C GLN A 145 12.90 -29.09 0.01
N LEU A 146 12.21 -30.23 -0.04
CA LEU A 146 11.53 -30.72 -1.25
C LEU A 146 10.36 -29.82 -1.67
N ILE A 147 9.53 -29.35 -0.72
CA ILE A 147 8.42 -28.42 -0.99
C ILE A 147 8.94 -27.10 -1.58
N SER A 148 10.03 -26.54 -1.05
CA SER A 148 10.59 -25.30 -1.61
C SER A 148 11.23 -25.51 -2.99
N ILE A 149 11.88 -26.67 -3.23
CA ILE A 149 12.37 -27.05 -4.56
C ILE A 149 11.20 -27.26 -5.53
N ASN A 150 10.05 -27.77 -5.08
CA ASN A 150 8.83 -27.91 -5.89
C ASN A 150 8.33 -26.56 -6.41
N GLN A 151 8.22 -25.55 -5.53
CA GLN A 151 7.82 -24.20 -5.96
C GLN A 151 8.78 -23.63 -7.01
N PHE A 152 10.10 -23.81 -6.84
CA PHE A 152 11.09 -23.35 -7.82
C PHE A 152 10.98 -24.08 -9.16
N ILE A 153 10.92 -25.42 -9.16
CA ILE A 153 10.90 -26.24 -10.38
C ILE A 153 9.57 -26.07 -11.12
N GLY A 154 8.44 -26.03 -10.40
CA GLY A 154 7.15 -25.69 -10.97
C GLY A 154 7.15 -24.31 -11.62
N ASN A 155 7.71 -23.31 -10.96
CA ASN A 155 7.85 -21.98 -11.56
C ASN A 155 8.77 -22.01 -12.80
N LYS A 156 9.85 -22.79 -12.82
CA LYS A 156 10.72 -22.93 -14.02
C LYS A 156 10.00 -23.62 -15.18
N LEU A 157 9.18 -24.64 -14.90
CA LEU A 157 8.39 -25.35 -15.91
C LEU A 157 7.28 -24.46 -16.49
N PHE A 158 6.50 -23.79 -15.65
CA PHE A 158 5.47 -22.84 -16.06
C PHE A 158 6.01 -21.77 -17.00
N ASN A 159 7.08 -21.09 -16.56
CA ASN A 159 7.78 -20.07 -17.33
C ASN A 159 8.26 -20.62 -18.69
N TRP A 160 8.75 -21.85 -18.73
CA TRP A 160 9.21 -22.47 -19.99
C TRP A 160 8.06 -22.74 -20.97
N LEU A 161 6.90 -23.22 -20.47
CA LEU A 161 5.71 -23.44 -21.28
C LEU A 161 5.19 -22.11 -21.86
N GLU A 162 4.95 -21.12 -21.00
CA GLU A 162 4.48 -19.78 -21.40
C GLU A 162 5.42 -19.13 -22.42
N TYR A 163 6.73 -19.18 -22.20
CA TYR A 163 7.72 -18.62 -23.13
C TYR A 163 7.65 -19.27 -24.51
N HIS A 164 7.55 -20.60 -24.57
CA HIS A 164 7.55 -21.32 -25.85
C HIS A 164 6.26 -21.12 -26.62
N ASP A 165 5.10 -21.19 -25.98
CA ASP A 165 3.82 -21.01 -26.69
C ASP A 165 3.60 -19.55 -27.12
N ASN A 166 3.96 -18.57 -26.29
CA ASN A 166 3.76 -17.14 -26.63
C ASN A 166 4.83 -16.54 -27.56
N ASN A 167 5.99 -17.18 -27.77
CA ASN A 167 7.09 -16.58 -28.54
C ASN A 167 7.77 -17.50 -29.58
N MET A 168 7.68 -18.83 -29.44
CA MET A 168 8.45 -19.79 -30.26
C MET A 168 7.57 -20.70 -31.12
N LEU A 169 6.44 -21.17 -30.57
CA LEU A 169 5.58 -22.20 -31.17
C LEU A 169 4.21 -21.67 -31.60
N CYS A 170 3.95 -20.36 -31.46
CA CYS A 170 2.67 -19.69 -31.71
C CYS A 170 1.90 -20.26 -32.90
N ASN A 171 0.74 -20.87 -32.63
CA ASN A 171 -0.17 -21.38 -33.66
C ASN A 171 -1.40 -20.48 -33.79
N LYS A 172 -2.02 -20.46 -34.98
CA LYS A 172 -3.27 -19.73 -35.24
C LYS A 172 -4.50 -20.39 -34.60
N SER A 173 -4.36 -21.61 -34.07
CA SER A 173 -5.44 -22.42 -33.47
C SER A 173 -5.64 -22.20 -31.97
N SER A 174 -4.85 -21.35 -31.32
CA SER A 174 -4.87 -21.11 -29.86
C SER A 174 -4.46 -22.30 -28.98
N GLU A 175 -3.92 -23.37 -29.56
CA GLU A 175 -3.48 -24.58 -28.85
C GLU A 175 -2.07 -24.39 -28.25
N TYR A 176 -1.88 -24.82 -27.00
CA TYR A 176 -0.60 -24.79 -26.29
C TYR A 176 0.27 -26.00 -26.69
N LEU A 177 1.21 -25.77 -27.62
CA LEU A 177 2.04 -26.82 -28.22
C LEU A 177 3.24 -27.20 -27.34
N ALA A 178 3.76 -26.31 -26.50
CA ALA A 178 4.94 -26.56 -25.67
C ALA A 178 4.74 -27.73 -24.69
N VAL A 179 3.51 -27.93 -24.22
CA VAL A 179 3.11 -29.03 -23.33
C VAL A 179 3.50 -30.41 -23.90
N ASN A 180 3.38 -30.60 -25.21
CA ASN A 180 3.70 -31.86 -25.90
C ASN A 180 5.19 -32.24 -25.83
N TYR A 181 6.05 -31.33 -25.37
CA TYR A 181 7.50 -31.48 -25.30
C TYR A 181 8.04 -31.45 -23.85
N ILE A 182 7.19 -31.51 -22.82
CA ILE A 182 7.63 -31.55 -21.41
C ILE A 182 8.63 -32.71 -21.17
N CYS A 183 8.40 -33.87 -21.79
CA CYS A 183 9.30 -35.03 -21.70
C CYS A 183 10.65 -34.84 -22.42
N ASN A 184 10.81 -33.80 -23.25
CA ASN A 184 12.06 -33.48 -23.95
C ASN A 184 12.92 -32.45 -23.20
N ILE A 185 12.39 -31.87 -22.10
CA ILE A 185 13.09 -30.91 -21.26
C ILE A 185 14.29 -31.59 -20.59
N GLU A 186 15.49 -31.12 -20.94
CA GLU A 186 16.72 -31.50 -20.28
C GLU A 186 16.89 -30.67 -19.00
N TRP A 187 16.87 -31.31 -17.84
CA TRP A 187 17.03 -30.64 -16.55
C TRP A 187 18.49 -30.64 -16.09
N THR A 188 18.97 -29.48 -15.63
CA THR A 188 20.26 -29.37 -14.96
C THR A 188 20.19 -29.98 -13.55
N PRO A 189 21.32 -30.39 -12.95
CA PRO A 189 21.36 -30.83 -11.55
C PRO A 189 20.86 -29.80 -10.52
N ARG A 190 20.72 -28.52 -10.92
CA ARG A 190 20.18 -27.41 -10.12
C ARG A 190 18.65 -27.27 -10.19
N GLY A 191 17.95 -28.12 -10.96
CA GLY A 191 16.52 -27.96 -11.21
C GLY A 191 16.19 -26.78 -12.13
N THR A 192 17.11 -26.38 -13.01
CA THR A 192 16.85 -25.43 -14.10
C THR A 192 16.86 -26.13 -15.45
N ILE A 193 16.35 -25.49 -16.51
CA ILE A 193 16.21 -26.11 -17.82
C ILE A 193 17.44 -25.80 -18.68
N ASN A 194 18.09 -26.85 -19.20
CA ASN A 194 19.11 -26.73 -20.22
C ASN A 194 18.42 -26.47 -21.57
N TYR A 195 18.20 -25.19 -21.84
CA TYR A 195 17.54 -24.68 -23.03
C TYR A 195 18.14 -25.19 -24.35
N LEU A 196 19.46 -25.18 -24.49
CA LEU A 196 20.15 -25.62 -25.71
C LEU A 196 19.94 -27.12 -25.97
N GLN A 197 20.09 -27.95 -24.93
CA GLN A 197 19.90 -29.39 -25.09
C GLN A 197 18.43 -29.77 -25.25
N THR A 198 17.52 -29.09 -24.56
CA THR A 198 16.07 -29.23 -24.75
C THR A 198 15.67 -28.95 -26.21
N ALA A 199 16.17 -27.87 -26.80
CA ALA A 199 15.90 -27.55 -28.21
C ALA A 199 16.42 -28.63 -29.17
N ARG A 200 17.61 -29.21 -28.91
CA ARG A 200 18.11 -30.37 -29.67
C ARG A 200 17.22 -31.60 -29.50
N ASN A 201 16.80 -31.91 -28.27
CA ASN A 201 15.91 -33.03 -27.97
C ASN A 201 14.56 -32.90 -28.69
N ILE A 202 14.04 -31.68 -28.84
CA ILE A 202 12.80 -31.38 -29.57
C ILE A 202 13.02 -31.52 -31.09
N LEU A 203 14.08 -30.91 -31.65
CA LEU A 203 14.37 -30.99 -33.10
C LEU A 203 14.76 -32.40 -33.57
N ALA A 204 15.21 -33.27 -32.65
CA ALA A 204 15.51 -34.67 -32.90
C ALA A 204 14.28 -35.59 -32.89
N ARG A 205 13.09 -35.11 -32.50
CA ARG A 205 11.85 -35.89 -32.67
C ARG A 205 11.49 -35.98 -34.14
N ASP A 206 11.40 -37.22 -34.62
CA ASP A 206 10.86 -37.55 -35.94
C ASP A 206 9.33 -37.74 -35.87
N ASP A 207 8.65 -36.78 -35.25
CA ASP A 207 7.24 -36.54 -35.45
C ASP A 207 7.04 -35.26 -36.29
N ASN A 208 6.05 -35.31 -37.17
CA ASN A 208 5.64 -34.17 -38.01
C ASN A 208 4.76 -33.18 -37.21
N SER A 209 5.06 -33.04 -35.92
CA SER A 209 4.37 -32.23 -34.92
C SER A 209 4.63 -30.73 -35.08
N LEU A 210 5.86 -30.37 -35.49
CA LEU A 210 6.27 -29.01 -35.84
C LEU A 210 6.45 -28.88 -37.35
N SER A 211 6.00 -27.75 -37.90
CA SER A 211 6.27 -27.39 -39.29
C SER A 211 7.76 -27.06 -39.51
N ASN A 212 8.22 -27.09 -40.77
CA ASN A 212 9.59 -26.68 -41.09
C ASN A 212 9.89 -25.23 -40.66
N ASP A 213 8.90 -24.33 -40.73
CA ASP A 213 9.03 -22.95 -40.25
C ASP A 213 9.21 -22.87 -38.72
N GLN A 214 8.46 -23.68 -37.96
CA GLN A 214 8.64 -23.78 -36.50
C GLN A 214 10.00 -24.42 -36.15
N LYS A 215 10.39 -25.50 -36.83
CA LYS A 215 11.70 -26.15 -36.64
C LYS A 215 12.86 -25.19 -36.99
N TYR A 216 12.72 -24.38 -38.04
CA TYR A 216 13.68 -23.33 -38.40
C TYR A 216 13.76 -22.21 -37.35
N GLN A 217 12.62 -21.63 -36.94
CA GLN A 217 12.60 -20.58 -35.92
C GLN A 217 13.19 -21.06 -34.59
N LEU A 218 12.87 -22.29 -34.17
CA LEU A 218 13.43 -22.92 -32.98
C LEU A 218 14.96 -23.07 -33.11
N ALA A 219 15.45 -23.61 -34.24
CA ALA A 219 16.89 -23.75 -34.49
C ALA A 219 17.61 -22.39 -34.46
N CYS A 220 17.03 -21.35 -35.06
CA CYS A 220 17.57 -19.99 -35.07
C CYS A 220 17.64 -19.37 -33.65
N ASN A 221 16.55 -19.45 -32.88
CA ASN A 221 16.47 -18.87 -31.53
C ASN A 221 17.36 -19.61 -30.50
N TYR A 222 17.71 -20.87 -30.77
CA TYR A 222 18.70 -21.64 -30.01
C TYR A 222 20.09 -21.73 -30.66
N CYS A 223 20.32 -21.01 -31.75
CA CYS A 223 21.61 -20.90 -32.46
C CYS A 223 22.23 -22.24 -32.87
N LEU A 224 21.39 -23.21 -33.27
CA LEU A 224 21.79 -24.56 -33.65
C LEU A 224 22.23 -24.62 -35.13
N GLU A 225 23.45 -24.16 -35.43
CA GLU A 225 23.97 -23.94 -36.80
C GLU A 225 23.64 -25.07 -37.80
N ASP A 226 23.93 -26.33 -37.46
CA ASP A 226 23.68 -27.50 -38.33
C ASP A 226 22.18 -27.66 -38.65
N SER A 227 21.31 -27.42 -37.67
CA SER A 227 19.85 -27.48 -37.84
C SER A 227 19.34 -26.28 -38.64
N ILE A 228 19.91 -25.09 -38.42
CA ILE A 228 19.58 -23.88 -39.19
C ILE A 228 19.88 -24.10 -40.66
N ALA A 229 21.07 -24.62 -41.01
CA ALA A 229 21.44 -24.91 -42.40
C ALA A 229 20.50 -25.95 -43.05
N ASN A 230 20.14 -27.02 -42.33
CA ASN A 230 19.23 -28.06 -42.79
C ASN A 230 17.79 -27.55 -43.04
N TYR A 231 17.25 -26.74 -42.12
CA TYR A 231 15.88 -26.21 -42.25
C TYR A 231 15.80 -24.97 -43.15
N ALA A 232 16.87 -24.17 -43.30
CA ALA A 232 16.91 -23.01 -44.20
C ALA A 232 16.58 -23.37 -45.66
N GLN A 233 16.98 -24.56 -46.11
CA GLN A 233 16.68 -25.09 -47.46
C GLN A 233 15.21 -25.50 -47.65
N LYS A 234 14.42 -25.56 -46.56
CA LYS A 234 13.05 -26.11 -46.51
C LYS A 234 11.99 -25.05 -46.19
N VAL A 235 12.39 -23.77 -46.09
CA VAL A 235 11.55 -22.63 -45.71
C VAL A 235 11.78 -21.46 -46.67
N ASN A 236 10.81 -20.54 -46.75
CA ASN A 236 10.96 -19.34 -47.56
C ASN A 236 11.73 -18.25 -46.78
N LEU A 237 13.06 -18.23 -46.87
CA LEU A 237 13.93 -17.23 -46.22
C LEU A 237 13.54 -15.78 -46.55
N ALA A 238 13.10 -15.51 -47.79
CA ALA A 238 12.67 -14.16 -48.18
C ALA A 238 11.47 -13.68 -47.35
N SER A 239 10.55 -14.57 -46.98
CA SER A 239 9.36 -14.22 -46.19
C SER A 239 9.66 -13.71 -44.77
N TYR A 240 10.84 -14.04 -44.22
CA TYR A 240 11.31 -13.52 -42.93
C TYR A 240 11.88 -12.09 -43.05
N LEU A 241 12.43 -11.73 -44.21
CA LEU A 241 13.13 -10.46 -44.48
C LEU A 241 12.28 -9.41 -45.25
N GLN A 242 11.31 -9.86 -46.06
CA GLN A 242 10.41 -9.03 -46.86
C GLN A 242 9.26 -8.46 -46.00
N THR A 243 9.44 -7.24 -45.52
CA THR A 243 8.37 -6.40 -44.96
C THR A 243 8.70 -4.92 -45.21
N THR A 244 7.76 -4.00 -44.99
CA THR A 244 8.04 -2.55 -45.04
C THR A 244 9.05 -2.16 -43.95
N SER A 245 9.81 -1.08 -44.14
CA SER A 245 10.89 -0.66 -43.21
C SER A 245 10.48 -0.56 -41.73
N TYR A 246 9.24 -0.16 -41.46
CA TYR A 246 8.64 -0.14 -40.13
C TYR A 246 8.43 -1.56 -39.56
N LEU A 247 7.84 -2.46 -40.35
CA LEU A 247 7.59 -3.85 -39.98
C LEU A 247 8.88 -4.70 -39.92
N GLN A 248 9.92 -4.37 -40.69
CA GLN A 248 11.26 -4.97 -40.58
C GLN A 248 11.86 -4.69 -39.20
N THR A 249 11.78 -3.43 -38.77
CA THR A 249 12.26 -3.01 -37.44
C THR A 249 11.52 -3.77 -36.33
N ILE A 250 10.18 -3.83 -36.38
CA ILE A 250 9.37 -4.59 -35.41
C ILE A 250 9.77 -6.07 -35.36
N ARG A 251 9.94 -6.74 -36.53
CA ARG A 251 10.36 -8.14 -36.58
C ARG A 251 11.78 -8.38 -36.04
N LEU A 252 12.72 -7.49 -36.33
CA LEU A 252 14.08 -7.57 -35.80
C LEU A 252 14.08 -7.47 -34.26
N HIS A 253 13.23 -6.63 -33.67
CA HIS A 253 13.10 -6.55 -32.21
C HIS A 253 12.36 -7.75 -31.60
N SER A 254 11.36 -8.34 -32.30
CA SER A 254 10.61 -9.49 -31.78
C SER A 254 11.29 -10.84 -31.95
N GLN A 255 12.02 -11.07 -33.05
CA GLN A 255 12.72 -12.33 -33.35
C GLN A 255 14.14 -12.06 -33.91
N PRO A 256 15.04 -11.44 -33.11
CA PRO A 256 16.34 -10.98 -33.59
C PRO A 256 17.22 -12.09 -34.17
N MET A 257 17.21 -13.29 -33.58
CA MET A 257 18.01 -14.40 -34.08
C MET A 257 17.47 -15.02 -35.36
N VAL A 258 16.15 -15.12 -35.52
CA VAL A 258 15.54 -15.57 -36.79
C VAL A 258 15.94 -14.61 -37.91
N TYR A 259 15.89 -13.30 -37.66
CA TYR A 259 16.29 -12.29 -38.65
C TYR A 259 17.80 -12.32 -38.96
N PHE A 260 18.66 -12.37 -37.93
CA PHE A 260 20.11 -12.53 -38.07
C PHE A 260 20.47 -13.74 -38.94
N TRP A 261 19.90 -14.91 -38.60
CA TRP A 261 20.17 -16.15 -39.33
C TRP A 261 19.57 -16.18 -40.72
N SER A 262 18.35 -15.67 -40.90
CA SER A 262 17.74 -15.56 -42.23
C SER A 262 18.55 -14.64 -43.13
N SER A 263 19.03 -13.49 -42.61
CA SER A 263 19.88 -12.57 -43.38
C SER A 263 21.20 -13.23 -43.77
N ASN A 264 21.87 -13.90 -42.84
CA ASN A 264 23.15 -14.58 -43.12
C ASN A 264 22.96 -15.69 -44.18
N MET A 265 21.93 -16.53 -44.02
CA MET A 265 21.63 -17.62 -44.95
C MET A 265 21.11 -17.13 -46.31
N TYR A 266 20.49 -15.95 -46.38
CA TYR A 266 20.07 -15.33 -47.64
C TYR A 266 21.28 -14.81 -48.42
N SER A 267 22.18 -14.08 -47.76
CA SER A 267 23.42 -13.55 -48.34
C SER A 267 24.36 -14.62 -48.91
N THR A 268 24.30 -15.86 -48.40
CA THR A 268 25.16 -16.96 -48.87
C THR A 268 24.58 -17.81 -50.01
N ASN A 269 23.28 -17.67 -50.33
CA ASN A 269 22.58 -18.63 -51.20
C ASN A 269 21.93 -18.03 -52.46
N ILE A 270 21.93 -16.70 -52.66
CA ILE A 270 21.19 -16.03 -53.76
C ILE A 270 22.02 -14.89 -54.36
N ASP A 271 22.12 -14.85 -55.71
CA ASP A 271 22.67 -13.70 -56.45
C ASP A 271 21.79 -12.45 -56.25
N SER A 272 22.36 -11.42 -55.62
CA SER A 272 21.64 -10.28 -55.06
C SER A 272 21.02 -9.34 -56.12
N THR A 273 19.80 -9.65 -56.57
CA THR A 273 19.07 -8.85 -57.58
C THR A 273 17.62 -8.49 -57.20
N THR A 274 17.07 -9.00 -56.08
CA THR A 274 15.75 -8.58 -55.57
C THR A 274 15.86 -7.31 -54.73
N ALA A 275 15.40 -6.18 -55.27
CA ALA A 275 15.67 -4.84 -54.75
C ALA A 275 15.05 -4.47 -53.39
N ASP A 276 14.07 -5.24 -52.88
CA ASP A 276 13.27 -4.88 -51.69
C ASP A 276 13.71 -5.55 -50.37
N VAL A 277 14.79 -6.32 -50.36
CA VAL A 277 15.28 -7.03 -49.16
C VAL A 277 16.48 -6.29 -48.55
N LYS A 278 16.27 -5.61 -47.42
CA LYS A 278 17.39 -5.13 -46.59
C LYS A 278 17.96 -6.29 -45.78
N THR A 279 19.24 -6.56 -45.94
CA THR A 279 20.00 -7.45 -45.05
C THR A 279 20.32 -6.74 -43.74
N ILE A 280 20.74 -7.52 -42.74
CA ILE A 280 21.14 -6.99 -41.44
C ILE A 280 22.30 -5.99 -41.53
N ASP A 281 23.27 -6.22 -42.42
CA ASP A 281 24.41 -5.32 -42.60
C ASP A 281 24.00 -3.96 -43.19
N ALA A 282 22.94 -3.93 -44.01
CA ALA A 282 22.35 -2.69 -44.49
C ALA A 282 21.68 -1.90 -43.34
N LEU A 283 21.02 -2.60 -42.39
CA LEU A 283 20.44 -1.97 -41.20
C LEU A 283 21.52 -1.46 -40.23
N VAL A 284 22.61 -2.20 -40.05
CA VAL A 284 23.78 -1.78 -39.26
C VAL A 284 24.44 -0.55 -39.87
N SER A 285 24.60 -0.52 -41.19
CA SER A 285 25.10 0.66 -41.93
C SER A 285 24.18 1.88 -41.77
N ASP A 286 22.87 1.71 -41.94
CA ASP A 286 21.88 2.76 -41.69
C ASP A 286 21.94 3.29 -40.24
N TYR A 287 22.08 2.41 -39.25
CA TYR A 287 22.21 2.76 -37.84
C TYR A 287 23.51 3.53 -37.55
N ASN A 288 24.65 3.03 -38.05
CA ASN A 288 25.97 3.65 -37.89
C ASN A 288 25.97 5.07 -38.48
N ASN A 289 25.41 5.24 -39.68
CA ASN A 289 25.28 6.54 -40.35
C ASN A 289 24.39 7.53 -39.58
N ARG A 290 23.22 7.07 -39.07
CA ARG A 290 22.28 7.93 -38.32
C ARG A 290 22.84 8.37 -36.98
N ASN A 291 23.48 7.45 -36.25
CA ASN A 291 23.94 7.68 -34.88
C ASN A 291 25.41 8.11 -34.78
N ARG A 292 26.12 8.22 -35.91
CA ARG A 292 27.58 8.47 -35.98
C ARG A 292 28.38 7.46 -35.13
N THR A 293 28.00 6.19 -35.25
CA THR A 293 28.65 5.07 -34.55
C THR A 293 29.37 4.17 -35.57
N ASN A 294 30.22 3.28 -35.06
CA ASN A 294 30.90 2.27 -35.87
C ASN A 294 30.84 0.92 -35.13
N ILE A 295 29.62 0.42 -34.95
CA ILE A 295 29.39 -0.90 -34.34
C ILE A 295 29.26 -1.98 -35.43
N ASP A 296 29.73 -3.18 -35.11
CA ASP A 296 29.59 -4.36 -35.96
C ASP A 296 28.21 -5.05 -35.77
N THR A 297 27.89 -5.97 -36.67
CA THR A 297 26.62 -6.71 -36.70
C THR A 297 26.37 -7.55 -35.43
N ASN A 298 27.40 -8.16 -34.82
CA ASN A 298 27.22 -8.88 -33.56
C ASN A 298 26.96 -7.90 -32.41
N THR A 299 27.70 -6.80 -32.35
CA THR A 299 27.47 -5.73 -31.36
C THR A 299 26.06 -5.12 -31.46
N TYR A 300 25.54 -4.92 -32.67
CA TYR A 300 24.20 -4.41 -32.90
C TYR A 300 23.11 -5.39 -32.43
N ILE A 301 23.21 -6.66 -32.81
CA ILE A 301 22.29 -7.71 -32.35
C ILE A 301 22.37 -7.92 -30.85
N PHE A 302 23.58 -7.84 -30.27
CA PHE A 302 23.75 -7.94 -28.84
C PHE A 302 23.01 -6.83 -28.09
N ASN A 303 23.12 -5.58 -28.55
CA ASN A 303 22.34 -4.49 -27.97
C ASN A 303 20.83 -4.77 -28.07
N ILE A 304 20.32 -5.25 -29.20
CA ILE A 304 18.89 -5.57 -29.37
C ILE A 304 18.44 -6.68 -28.40
N LEU A 305 19.24 -7.74 -28.25
CA LEU A 305 18.99 -8.86 -27.33
C LEU A 305 18.96 -8.42 -25.85
N ILE A 306 19.75 -7.41 -25.47
CA ILE A 306 19.74 -6.88 -24.11
C ILE A 306 18.65 -5.81 -23.92
N GLU A 307 18.53 -4.84 -24.82
CA GLU A 307 17.62 -3.68 -24.67
C GLU A 307 16.14 -4.08 -24.80
N ASN A 308 15.80 -4.95 -25.75
CA ASN A 308 14.41 -5.25 -26.08
C ASN A 308 13.94 -6.60 -25.52
N ASN A 309 14.88 -7.50 -25.20
CA ASN A 309 14.57 -8.85 -24.70
C ASN A 309 15.00 -9.11 -23.26
N CYS A 310 15.72 -8.24 -22.54
CA CYS A 310 16.13 -8.53 -21.14
C CYS A 310 14.97 -8.88 -20.19
N HIS A 311 13.79 -8.28 -20.37
CA HIS A 311 12.59 -8.57 -19.58
C HIS A 311 11.80 -9.80 -20.06
N LYS A 312 12.09 -10.31 -21.26
CA LYS A 312 11.43 -11.50 -21.88
C LYS A 312 12.35 -12.73 -22.00
N ALA A 313 13.66 -12.56 -21.80
CA ALA A 313 14.66 -13.58 -22.06
C ALA A 313 14.77 -14.61 -20.92
N MET A 314 13.79 -15.52 -20.84
CA MET A 314 14.00 -16.79 -20.14
C MET A 314 15.11 -17.61 -20.82
N ASN A 315 15.15 -17.60 -22.16
CA ASN A 315 16.20 -18.20 -22.96
C ASN A 315 17.44 -17.29 -23.04
N TYR A 316 18.55 -17.74 -22.43
CA TYR A 316 19.84 -17.03 -22.45
C TYR A 316 20.78 -17.46 -23.58
N VAL A 317 20.50 -18.58 -24.25
CA VAL A 317 21.35 -19.18 -25.30
C VAL A 317 21.73 -18.19 -26.41
N PRO A 318 20.82 -17.37 -26.99
CA PRO A 318 21.21 -16.43 -28.03
C PRO A 318 22.10 -15.29 -27.52
N ILE A 319 21.96 -14.92 -26.24
CA ILE A 319 22.81 -13.91 -25.60
C ILE A 319 24.21 -14.48 -25.38
N GLU A 320 24.34 -15.70 -24.88
CA GLU A 320 25.61 -16.42 -24.73
C GLU A 320 26.35 -16.56 -26.06
N TYR A 321 25.60 -16.97 -27.09
CA TYR A 321 26.12 -17.21 -28.43
C TYR A 321 26.71 -15.95 -29.07
N ILE A 322 25.98 -14.83 -29.03
CA ILE A 322 26.49 -13.55 -29.54
C ILE A 322 27.57 -12.98 -28.63
N TRP A 323 27.44 -13.09 -27.29
CA TRP A 323 28.48 -12.68 -26.34
C TRP A 323 29.82 -13.32 -26.68
N ASN A 324 29.86 -14.64 -26.91
CA ASN A 324 31.09 -15.34 -27.23
C ASN A 324 31.79 -14.79 -28.49
N ARG A 325 31.04 -14.22 -29.45
CA ARG A 325 31.52 -13.58 -30.69
C ARG A 325 31.92 -12.11 -30.57
N LEU A 326 31.63 -11.45 -29.45
CA LEU A 326 32.11 -10.09 -29.20
C LEU A 326 33.62 -10.07 -28.93
N SER A 327 34.27 -8.99 -29.37
CA SER A 327 35.68 -8.73 -29.04
C SER A 327 35.87 -8.54 -27.52
N TYR A 328 37.10 -8.73 -27.05
CA TYR A 328 37.43 -8.54 -25.62
C TYR A 328 37.12 -7.12 -25.14
N GLU A 329 37.36 -6.11 -25.98
CA GLU A 329 37.04 -4.72 -25.67
C GLU A 329 35.53 -4.48 -25.55
N GLU A 330 34.72 -5.00 -26.48
CA GLU A 330 33.27 -4.84 -26.41
C GLU A 330 32.66 -5.60 -25.23
N LYS A 331 33.17 -6.80 -24.91
CA LYS A 331 32.83 -7.51 -23.66
C LYS A 331 33.10 -6.62 -22.44
N SER A 332 34.29 -6.04 -22.33
CA SER A 332 34.68 -5.19 -21.19
C SER A 332 33.84 -3.91 -21.08
N LYS A 333 33.53 -3.25 -22.21
CA LYS A 333 32.65 -2.06 -22.26
C LYS A 333 31.21 -2.37 -21.85
N LYS A 334 30.65 -3.48 -22.34
CA LYS A 334 29.23 -3.84 -22.14
C LYS A 334 28.96 -4.59 -20.85
N LEU A 335 29.99 -5.11 -20.18
CA LEU A 335 29.88 -5.96 -18.99
C LEU A 335 28.89 -5.46 -17.94
N THR A 336 29.05 -4.20 -17.49
CA THR A 336 28.16 -3.58 -16.50
C THR A 336 26.71 -3.48 -17.00
N PHE A 337 26.54 -3.13 -18.27
CA PHE A 337 25.23 -2.99 -18.90
C PHE A 337 24.48 -4.33 -18.98
N VAL A 338 25.18 -5.40 -19.34
CA VAL A 338 24.64 -6.77 -19.41
C VAL A 338 24.20 -7.25 -18.03
N ILE A 339 25.07 -7.09 -17.04
CA ILE A 339 24.82 -7.53 -15.66
C ILE A 339 23.67 -6.77 -15.02
N ASN A 340 23.49 -5.49 -15.32
CA ASN A 340 22.39 -4.71 -14.78
C ASN A 340 21.04 -5.13 -15.40
N ASN A 341 20.97 -5.26 -16.72
CA ASN A 341 19.70 -5.47 -17.43
C ASN A 341 19.20 -6.93 -17.39
N ILE A 342 20.08 -7.93 -17.47
CA ILE A 342 19.64 -9.34 -17.50
C ILE A 342 19.06 -9.76 -16.13
N ASN A 343 17.96 -10.52 -16.14
CA ASN A 343 17.33 -11.08 -14.94
C ASN A 343 17.42 -12.62 -14.83
N ASN A 344 18.36 -13.24 -15.57
CA ASN A 344 18.62 -14.68 -15.53
C ASN A 344 19.87 -14.97 -14.66
N SER A 345 19.66 -15.62 -13.51
CA SER A 345 20.72 -15.95 -12.54
C SER A 345 21.78 -16.91 -13.08
N ASP A 346 21.38 -17.93 -13.84
CA ASP A 346 22.33 -18.91 -14.40
C ASP A 346 23.25 -18.24 -15.42
N PHE A 347 22.71 -17.31 -16.23
CA PHE A 347 23.51 -16.61 -17.25
C PHE A 347 24.41 -15.52 -16.67
N ILE A 348 23.93 -14.69 -15.74
CA ILE A 348 24.82 -13.77 -14.97
C ILE A 348 25.95 -14.58 -14.34
N CYS A 349 25.59 -15.75 -13.79
CA CYS A 349 26.46 -16.77 -13.24
C CYS A 349 27.62 -17.16 -14.18
N LEU A 350 27.23 -17.63 -15.37
CA LEU A 350 28.12 -18.03 -16.44
C LEU A 350 29.04 -16.88 -16.87
N LEU A 351 28.47 -15.70 -17.11
CA LEU A 351 29.24 -14.50 -17.45
C LEU A 351 30.29 -14.21 -16.38
N LEU A 352 29.91 -14.17 -15.10
CA LEU A 352 30.84 -13.94 -13.99
C LEU A 352 31.99 -14.94 -13.97
N SER A 353 31.73 -16.22 -14.22
CA SER A 353 32.76 -17.26 -14.26
C SER A 353 33.77 -17.12 -15.41
N GLN A 354 33.37 -16.51 -16.54
CA GLN A 354 34.21 -16.28 -17.72
C GLN A 354 35.13 -15.05 -17.60
N LEU A 355 34.93 -14.21 -16.58
CA LEU A 355 35.69 -12.98 -16.39
C LEU A 355 37.01 -13.24 -15.64
N ASP A 356 37.98 -12.37 -15.89
CA ASP A 356 39.14 -12.26 -14.99
C ASP A 356 38.75 -11.62 -13.64
N TYR A 357 39.63 -11.81 -12.66
CA TYR A 357 39.46 -11.31 -11.30
C TYR A 357 39.25 -9.78 -11.22
N LYS A 358 39.89 -9.00 -12.09
CA LYS A 358 39.80 -7.53 -12.10
C LYS A 358 38.41 -7.06 -12.58
N HIS A 359 37.84 -7.76 -13.56
CA HIS A 359 36.48 -7.52 -14.03
C HIS A 359 35.43 -7.97 -12.99
N GLN A 360 35.64 -9.12 -12.33
CA GLN A 360 34.80 -9.54 -11.20
C GLN A 360 34.83 -8.53 -10.06
N GLN A 361 36.02 -8.02 -9.68
CA GLN A 361 36.17 -7.00 -8.66
C GLN A 361 35.42 -5.70 -9.02
N LYS A 362 35.49 -5.27 -10.29
CA LYS A 362 34.75 -4.09 -10.81
C LYS A 362 33.23 -4.26 -10.70
N ILE A 363 32.72 -5.49 -10.80
CA ILE A 363 31.28 -5.81 -10.62
C ILE A 363 30.92 -5.87 -9.14
N LEU A 364 31.77 -6.45 -8.30
CA LEU A 364 31.59 -6.46 -6.85
C LEU A 364 31.77 -5.07 -6.21
N GLN A 365 32.22 -4.07 -6.96
CA GLN A 365 32.21 -2.65 -6.61
C GLN A 365 30.96 -1.91 -7.14
N ASN A 366 30.12 -2.56 -7.95
CA ASN A 366 28.92 -1.96 -8.54
C ASN A 366 27.75 -1.99 -7.53
N SER A 367 27.30 -0.81 -7.08
CA SER A 367 26.19 -0.67 -6.13
C SER A 367 24.89 -1.33 -6.59
N TYR A 368 24.54 -1.26 -7.87
CA TYR A 368 23.34 -1.90 -8.42
C TYR A 368 23.45 -3.43 -8.39
N PHE A 369 24.60 -4.00 -8.75
CA PHE A 369 24.83 -5.44 -8.65
C PHE A 369 24.66 -5.93 -7.20
N LEU A 370 25.28 -5.24 -6.25
CA LEU A 370 25.24 -5.57 -4.83
C LEU A 370 23.85 -5.41 -4.21
N SER A 371 23.13 -4.34 -4.54
CA SER A 371 21.81 -4.05 -3.96
C SER A 371 20.66 -4.83 -4.62
N VAL A 372 20.77 -5.18 -5.91
CA VAL A 372 19.67 -5.80 -6.67
C VAL A 372 19.95 -7.25 -7.04
N LYS A 373 21.13 -7.57 -7.62
CA LYS A 373 21.41 -8.91 -8.15
C LYS A 373 21.83 -9.89 -7.05
N LEU A 374 22.75 -9.48 -6.16
CA LEU A 374 23.11 -10.30 -5.00
C LEU A 374 21.89 -10.55 -4.10
N THR A 375 21.07 -9.52 -3.86
CA THR A 375 19.75 -9.63 -3.21
C THR A 375 18.84 -10.65 -3.90
N SER A 376 18.75 -10.65 -5.23
CA SER A 376 17.96 -11.63 -5.98
C SER A 376 18.47 -13.07 -5.80
N PHE A 377 19.80 -13.26 -5.70
CA PHE A 377 20.39 -14.58 -5.46
C PHE A 377 20.20 -15.05 -4.01
N LEU A 378 20.37 -14.17 -3.01
CA LEU A 378 20.10 -14.53 -1.61
C LEU A 378 18.60 -14.71 -1.32
N ASN A 379 17.71 -14.02 -2.06
CA ASN A 379 16.27 -14.24 -2.03
C ASN A 379 15.81 -15.53 -2.75
N ASN A 380 16.74 -16.32 -3.31
CA ASN A 380 16.45 -17.64 -3.86
C ASN A 380 17.09 -18.70 -2.96
N LEU A 381 16.26 -19.45 -2.23
CA LEU A 381 16.66 -20.53 -1.32
C LEU A 381 17.67 -21.54 -1.92
N LEU A 382 17.65 -21.73 -3.24
CA LEU A 382 18.55 -22.66 -3.93
C LEU A 382 19.91 -22.07 -4.28
N LEU A 383 20.03 -20.75 -4.25
CA LEU A 383 21.24 -20.00 -4.59
C LEU A 383 21.89 -19.38 -3.35
N SER A 384 21.10 -19.02 -2.34
CA SER A 384 21.56 -18.38 -1.10
C SER A 384 22.76 -19.06 -0.46
N ASP A 385 22.72 -20.37 -0.23
CA ASP A 385 23.84 -21.15 0.37
C ASP A 385 25.18 -20.97 -0.39
N TYR A 386 25.14 -20.73 -1.71
CA TYR A 386 26.34 -20.51 -2.54
C TYR A 386 26.74 -19.04 -2.66
N PHE A 387 25.76 -18.13 -2.68
CA PHE A 387 25.99 -16.69 -2.79
C PHE A 387 26.25 -16.01 -1.46
N LEU A 388 25.98 -16.67 -0.33
CA LEU A 388 26.23 -16.15 1.00
C LEU A 388 27.75 -16.04 1.30
N PRO A 389 28.61 -17.03 0.95
CA PRO A 389 30.07 -16.84 0.93
C PRO A 389 30.54 -15.68 0.03
N ILE A 390 29.93 -15.50 -1.14
CA ILE A 390 30.23 -14.39 -2.06
C ILE A 390 29.82 -13.06 -1.43
N ALA A 391 28.68 -13.02 -0.73
CA ALA A 391 28.22 -11.87 0.02
C ALA A 391 29.23 -11.49 1.10
N TYR A 392 29.72 -12.44 1.92
CA TYR A 392 30.73 -12.14 2.96
C TYR A 392 31.97 -11.45 2.40
N ASN A 393 32.48 -11.90 1.26
CA ASN A 393 33.60 -11.26 0.58
C ASN A 393 33.24 -9.85 0.09
N ALA A 394 32.03 -9.68 -0.46
CA ALA A 394 31.52 -8.40 -0.93
C ALA A 394 31.28 -7.39 0.20
N LEU A 395 30.91 -7.80 1.43
CA LEU A 395 30.62 -6.90 2.56
C LEU A 395 31.77 -5.92 2.85
N ASN A 396 33.03 -6.31 2.66
CA ASN A 396 34.17 -5.42 2.87
C ASN A 396 34.18 -4.22 1.91
N ILE A 397 33.80 -4.43 0.64
CA ILE A 397 33.82 -3.43 -0.43
C ILE A 397 32.44 -2.84 -0.77
N MET A 398 31.38 -3.36 -0.16
CA MET A 398 29.99 -2.97 -0.41
C MET A 398 29.72 -1.52 0.04
N PRO A 399 29.10 -0.67 -0.80
CA PRO A 399 28.61 0.64 -0.37
C PRO A 399 27.53 0.51 0.71
N GLU A 400 27.52 1.44 1.64
CA GLU A 400 26.60 1.47 2.79
C GLU A 400 25.12 1.41 2.40
N GLU A 401 24.71 2.24 1.45
CA GLU A 401 23.36 2.22 0.88
C GLU A 401 23.01 0.87 0.24
N SER A 402 23.97 0.20 -0.40
CA SER A 402 23.74 -1.12 -1.01
C SER A 402 23.52 -2.22 0.03
N PHE A 403 24.23 -2.15 1.16
CA PHE A 403 23.99 -3.05 2.30
C PHE A 403 22.63 -2.79 2.95
N PHE A 404 22.24 -1.51 3.11
CA PHE A 404 20.91 -1.17 3.61
C PHE A 404 19.79 -1.75 2.74
N TYR A 405 19.88 -1.64 1.41
CA TYR A 405 18.90 -2.25 0.50
C TYR A 405 18.90 -3.79 0.56
N LEU A 406 20.08 -4.42 0.64
CA LEU A 406 20.22 -5.87 0.79
C LEU A 406 19.53 -6.36 2.08
N ILE A 407 19.88 -5.76 3.21
CA ILE A 407 19.28 -6.09 4.51
C ILE A 407 17.77 -5.85 4.48
N LYS A 408 17.31 -4.68 3.99
CA LYS A 408 15.89 -4.34 3.83
C LYS A 408 15.12 -5.39 3.01
N ALA A 409 15.73 -5.94 1.96
CA ALA A 409 15.08 -6.95 1.13
C ALA A 409 14.91 -8.30 1.85
N VAL A 410 15.94 -8.77 2.57
CA VAL A 410 15.87 -9.98 3.41
C VAL A 410 14.85 -9.78 4.55
N VAL A 411 14.92 -8.64 5.23
CA VAL A 411 13.97 -8.16 6.25
C VAL A 411 12.52 -8.13 5.76
N ASN A 412 12.29 -7.73 4.52
CA ASN A 412 10.94 -7.64 3.97
C ASN A 412 10.29 -9.01 3.79
N ARG A 413 11.08 -10.06 3.53
CA ARG A 413 10.60 -11.45 3.40
C ARG A 413 10.25 -12.11 4.73
N ILE A 414 10.96 -11.78 5.81
CA ILE A 414 10.64 -12.26 7.16
C ILE A 414 9.25 -11.76 7.57
N GLY A 415 8.31 -12.67 7.80
CA GLY A 415 6.96 -12.40 8.30
C GLY A 415 5.98 -11.76 7.31
N SER A 416 6.23 -11.77 6.00
CA SER A 416 5.30 -11.15 5.03
C SER A 416 4.05 -11.99 4.78
N SER A 417 2.89 -11.35 4.95
CA SER A 417 1.49 -11.84 5.00
C SER A 417 1.01 -12.94 4.03
N LEU A 418 -0.03 -13.65 4.49
CA LEU A 418 -1.00 -14.50 3.76
C LEU A 418 -0.48 -15.78 3.10
N TYR A 419 0.72 -15.79 2.51
CA TYR A 419 1.34 -16.99 1.93
C TYR A 419 2.40 -17.64 2.84
N SER A 420 2.81 -16.98 3.93
CA SER A 420 3.86 -17.43 4.85
C SER A 420 3.45 -18.53 5.84
N LYS A 421 2.44 -19.34 5.53
CA LYS A 421 2.12 -20.53 6.35
C LYS A 421 3.17 -21.62 6.12
N ILE A 422 4.25 -21.47 6.90
CA ILE A 422 5.01 -22.47 7.67
C ILE A 422 6.54 -22.47 7.38
N TYR A 423 7.05 -22.11 6.19
CA TYR A 423 8.45 -22.47 5.84
C TYR A 423 9.48 -21.40 5.40
N ASP A 424 9.12 -20.14 5.14
CA ASP A 424 10.07 -19.17 4.54
C ASP A 424 10.90 -18.36 5.58
N ASP A 425 10.34 -18.13 6.77
CA ASP A 425 10.94 -17.20 7.77
C ASP A 425 12.31 -17.64 8.29
N ASN A 426 12.51 -18.93 8.57
CA ASN A 426 13.74 -19.42 9.22
C ASN A 426 14.97 -19.26 8.32
N HIS A 427 14.80 -19.36 7.00
CA HIS A 427 15.91 -19.20 6.06
C HIS A 427 16.38 -17.75 5.96
N TYR A 428 15.46 -16.79 5.80
CA TYR A 428 15.83 -15.38 5.79
C TYR A 428 16.34 -14.88 7.15
N LYS A 429 15.83 -15.44 8.26
CA LYS A 429 16.40 -15.23 9.59
C LYS A 429 17.86 -15.70 9.68
N PHE A 430 18.20 -16.85 9.07
CA PHE A 430 19.58 -17.34 8.98
C PHE A 430 20.46 -16.42 8.10
N ILE A 431 20.03 -16.09 6.88
CA ILE A 431 20.75 -15.14 6.00
C ILE A 431 20.99 -13.82 6.72
N PHE A 432 19.97 -13.28 7.39
CA PHE A 432 20.09 -12.04 8.14
C PHE A 432 21.14 -12.15 9.27
N LYS A 433 21.09 -13.22 10.09
CA LYS A 433 22.08 -13.45 11.17
C LYS A 433 23.50 -13.46 10.60
N GLU A 434 23.72 -14.22 9.53
CA GLU A 434 25.04 -14.35 8.91
C GLU A 434 25.52 -13.02 8.30
N LEU A 435 24.71 -12.37 7.45
CA LEU A 435 25.06 -11.08 6.85
C LEU A 435 25.35 -10.02 7.91
N TRP A 436 24.57 -9.98 8.99
CA TRP A 436 24.79 -9.03 10.09
C TRP A 436 26.05 -9.37 10.90
N GLN A 437 26.28 -10.64 11.21
CA GLN A 437 27.43 -11.08 11.99
C GLN A 437 28.75 -10.81 11.25
N PHE A 438 28.80 -11.00 9.93
CA PHE A 438 29.99 -10.77 9.11
C PHE A 438 30.12 -9.34 8.55
N ALA A 439 29.13 -8.46 8.73
CA ALA A 439 29.21 -7.08 8.25
C ALA A 439 30.28 -6.25 8.97
N PRO A 440 31.14 -5.51 8.23
CA PRO A 440 32.01 -4.50 8.81
C PRO A 440 31.23 -3.44 9.58
N LYS A 441 31.83 -2.92 10.66
CA LYS A 441 31.21 -1.96 11.58
C LYS A 441 30.54 -0.76 10.87
N ARG A 442 31.19 -0.16 9.86
CA ARG A 442 30.64 0.95 9.05
C ARG A 442 29.26 0.66 8.43
N LEU A 443 29.03 -0.58 7.99
CA LEU A 443 27.77 -0.99 7.37
C LEU A 443 26.64 -1.09 8.41
N LYS A 444 26.97 -1.59 9.60
CA LYS A 444 26.03 -1.68 10.72
C LYS A 444 25.67 -0.31 11.27
N GLU A 445 26.67 0.56 11.46
CA GLU A 445 26.48 1.95 11.91
C GLU A 445 25.59 2.71 10.91
N TYR A 446 25.91 2.69 9.61
CA TYR A 446 25.04 3.31 8.60
C TYR A 446 23.60 2.80 8.64
N VAL A 447 23.40 1.48 8.79
CA VAL A 447 22.05 0.90 8.89
C VAL A 447 21.29 1.39 10.12
N LEU A 448 21.97 1.65 11.24
CA LEU A 448 21.37 2.15 12.47
C LEU A 448 21.23 3.69 12.49
N GLU A 449 22.03 4.41 11.70
CA GLU A 449 22.07 5.88 11.63
C GLU A 449 21.27 6.47 10.46
N CYS A 450 20.94 5.67 9.43
CA CYS A 450 20.26 6.16 8.24
C CYS A 450 18.91 6.81 8.57
N ASN A 451 18.64 8.02 8.06
CA ASN A 451 17.37 8.74 8.28
C ASN A 451 16.13 8.02 7.72
N ASN A 452 16.29 6.90 7.01
CA ASN A 452 15.23 6.02 6.50
C ASN A 452 15.06 4.76 7.40
N THR A 453 15.45 4.86 8.68
CA THR A 453 15.50 3.78 9.67
C THR A 453 14.15 3.24 10.11
N ASP A 454 13.04 3.93 9.81
CA ASP A 454 11.66 3.47 10.05
C ASP A 454 11.49 1.98 9.70
N LEU A 455 12.06 1.51 8.58
CA LEU A 455 11.97 0.11 8.15
C LEU A 455 12.70 -0.90 9.06
N ILE A 456 13.83 -0.52 9.65
CA ILE A 456 14.66 -1.41 10.47
C ILE A 456 14.30 -1.30 11.95
N GLN A 457 13.86 -0.12 12.38
CA GLN A 457 13.12 0.06 13.63
C GLN A 457 11.84 -0.79 13.61
N ASN A 458 11.00 -0.68 12.58
CA ASN A 458 9.83 -1.53 12.40
C ASN A 458 10.20 -3.02 12.23
N PHE A 459 11.35 -3.37 11.65
CA PHE A 459 11.79 -4.77 11.62
C PHE A 459 12.13 -5.32 13.01
N ILE A 460 12.95 -4.60 13.78
CA ILE A 460 13.29 -5.00 15.15
C ILE A 460 12.00 -5.10 15.98
N VAL A 461 11.20 -4.03 16.01
CA VAL A 461 10.01 -3.89 16.87
C VAL A 461 8.83 -4.77 16.43
N PHE A 462 8.49 -4.80 15.14
CA PHE A 462 7.28 -5.45 14.60
C PHE A 462 7.54 -6.69 13.74
N LYS A 463 8.79 -7.11 13.49
CA LYS A 463 9.07 -8.38 12.77
C LYS A 463 9.92 -9.38 13.55
N LEU A 464 10.90 -8.94 14.33
CA LEU A 464 11.71 -9.82 15.18
C LEU A 464 11.07 -10.11 16.55
N PHE A 465 10.17 -9.26 17.03
CA PHE A 465 9.38 -9.53 18.23
C PHE A 465 7.93 -9.95 17.89
N LEU A 466 7.72 -10.68 16.78
CA LEU A 466 6.36 -10.97 16.27
C LEU A 466 5.57 -12.00 17.08
N ASN A 467 6.23 -13.10 17.48
CA ASN A 467 5.53 -14.31 17.89
C ASN A 467 5.70 -14.63 19.37
N ASP A 468 4.59 -15.04 19.98
CA ASP A 468 4.39 -15.04 21.42
C ASP A 468 5.05 -16.21 22.18
N GLU A 469 5.66 -17.19 21.48
CA GLU A 469 6.06 -18.48 22.08
C GLU A 469 7.42 -19.07 21.65
N ILE A 470 8.19 -18.46 20.73
CA ILE A 470 9.44 -19.07 20.21
C ILE A 470 10.67 -18.19 20.48
N ASN A 471 11.57 -18.67 21.35
CA ASN A 471 12.78 -17.98 21.82
C ASN A 471 13.76 -17.53 20.72
N ASN A 472 13.72 -18.14 19.52
CA ASN A 472 14.73 -17.98 18.47
C ASN A 472 14.85 -16.56 17.88
N ASP A 473 13.79 -15.75 17.96
CA ASP A 473 13.74 -14.44 17.30
C ASP A 473 14.30 -13.31 18.18
N ILE A 474 14.22 -13.47 19.52
CA ILE A 474 14.87 -12.58 20.49
C ILE A 474 16.38 -12.53 20.25
N ASP A 475 17.00 -13.65 19.85
CA ASP A 475 18.44 -13.71 19.62
C ASP A 475 18.88 -12.91 18.38
N ILE A 476 18.01 -12.71 17.39
CA ILE A 476 18.29 -11.82 16.26
C ILE A 476 18.22 -10.36 16.72
N ALA A 477 17.22 -10.02 17.53
CA ALA A 477 17.11 -8.68 18.09
C ALA A 477 18.32 -8.37 19.00
N LYS A 478 18.75 -9.31 19.86
CA LYS A 478 19.99 -9.19 20.64
C LYS A 478 21.22 -8.99 19.77
N LEU A 479 21.37 -9.74 18.68
CA LEU A 479 22.50 -9.62 17.74
C LEU A 479 22.59 -8.20 17.15
N VAL A 480 21.47 -7.62 16.71
CA VAL A 480 21.44 -6.26 16.17
C VAL A 480 21.65 -5.20 17.26
N LEU A 481 21.00 -5.37 18.41
CA LEU A 481 21.06 -4.44 19.54
C LEU A 481 22.39 -4.49 20.32
N ALA A 482 23.26 -5.47 20.05
CA ALA A 482 24.63 -5.52 20.55
C ALA A 482 25.55 -4.54 19.81
N ASP A 483 25.29 -4.29 18.51
CA ASP A 483 26.00 -3.27 17.72
C ASP A 483 25.38 -1.86 17.87
N ALA A 484 24.24 -1.73 18.55
CA ALA A 484 23.52 -0.47 18.73
C ALA A 484 23.97 0.32 19.97
N ASN A 485 24.30 1.60 19.78
CA ASN A 485 24.59 2.53 20.89
C ASN A 485 23.29 2.98 21.61
N ALA A 486 23.43 3.70 22.73
CA ALA A 486 22.29 4.18 23.52
C ALA A 486 21.31 5.04 22.70
N THR A 487 21.80 5.95 21.86
CA THR A 487 20.98 6.79 20.98
C THR A 487 20.17 5.96 19.98
N HIS A 488 20.77 4.94 19.36
CA HIS A 488 20.08 4.07 18.40
C HIS A 488 18.93 3.30 19.08
N LYS A 489 19.16 2.79 20.30
CA LYS A 489 18.12 2.12 21.08
C LYS A 489 17.02 3.06 21.55
N ASN A 490 17.37 4.27 21.96
CA ASN A 490 16.44 5.34 22.30
C ASN A 490 15.56 5.68 21.07
N ASN A 491 16.16 5.82 19.90
CA ASN A 491 15.44 6.07 18.64
C ASN A 491 14.51 4.90 18.24
N ILE A 492 14.93 3.63 18.41
CA ILE A 492 14.05 2.47 18.18
C ILE A 492 12.82 2.50 19.11
N MET A 493 12.98 3.02 20.32
CA MET A 493 11.92 3.06 21.31
C MET A 493 10.95 4.23 21.10
N PHE A 494 11.47 5.44 20.87
CA PHE A 494 10.71 6.70 20.93
C PHE A 494 10.66 7.50 19.60
N CYS A 495 11.47 7.19 18.60
CA CYS A 495 11.44 7.86 17.29
C CYS A 495 10.71 7.03 16.22
N GLY A 496 10.44 7.68 15.08
CA GLY A 496 9.72 7.09 13.94
C GLY A 496 8.25 7.51 13.88
N SER A 497 7.61 7.19 12.75
CA SER A 497 6.38 7.83 12.26
C SER A 497 5.07 7.66 13.08
N LEU A 498 5.11 7.01 14.25
CA LEU A 498 4.22 7.19 15.43
C LEU A 498 4.63 6.21 16.56
N GLN A 499 5.79 6.44 17.18
CA GLN A 499 6.36 5.71 18.35
C GLN A 499 6.24 4.17 18.31
N CYS A 500 6.94 3.51 17.38
CA CYS A 500 6.82 2.07 17.17
C CYS A 500 7.10 1.22 18.44
N GLY A 501 8.16 1.51 19.20
CA GLY A 501 8.51 0.75 20.42
C GLY A 501 7.51 0.93 21.56
N VAL A 502 7.03 2.15 21.79
CA VAL A 502 5.95 2.46 22.76
C VAL A 502 4.66 1.73 22.37
N LYS A 503 4.27 1.78 21.09
CA LYS A 503 3.11 1.03 20.58
C LYS A 503 3.26 -0.48 20.77
N LYS A 504 4.45 -1.06 20.52
CA LYS A 504 4.70 -2.47 20.78
C LYS A 504 4.58 -2.83 22.26
N CYS A 505 4.98 -1.93 23.17
CA CYS A 505 4.73 -2.11 24.60
C CYS A 505 3.21 -2.14 24.91
N SER A 506 2.43 -1.23 24.30
CA SER A 506 0.95 -1.24 24.40
C SER A 506 0.36 -2.58 23.92
N ASP A 507 0.78 -3.08 22.75
CA ASP A 507 0.32 -4.37 22.20
C ASP A 507 0.64 -5.55 23.15
N LEU A 508 1.85 -5.57 23.73
CA LEU A 508 2.28 -6.61 24.69
C LEU A 508 1.51 -6.54 26.02
N ILE A 509 1.20 -5.33 26.50
CA ILE A 509 0.37 -5.13 27.69
C ILE A 509 -1.05 -5.63 27.41
N ILE A 510 -1.66 -5.26 26.28
CA ILE A 510 -3.00 -5.71 25.86
C ILE A 510 -3.08 -7.25 25.73
N LYS A 511 -2.01 -7.89 25.26
CA LYS A 511 -1.85 -9.36 25.25
C LYS A 511 -1.52 -9.99 26.62
N ASN A 512 -1.31 -9.19 27.66
CA ASN A 512 -0.91 -9.60 29.02
C ASN A 512 0.47 -10.29 29.12
N GLN A 513 1.42 -9.92 28.27
CA GLN A 513 2.74 -10.56 28.14
C GLN A 513 3.86 -9.85 28.91
N TRP A 514 3.66 -9.64 30.22
CA TRP A 514 4.56 -8.86 31.07
C TRP A 514 6.02 -9.34 31.07
N ASN A 515 6.29 -10.66 31.06
CA ASN A 515 7.66 -11.19 31.01
C ASN A 515 8.42 -10.82 29.72
N PHE A 516 7.69 -10.73 28.59
CA PHE A 516 8.27 -10.37 27.30
C PHE A 516 8.43 -8.85 27.18
N LEU A 517 7.46 -8.07 27.70
CA LEU A 517 7.58 -6.63 27.87
C LEU A 517 8.84 -6.26 28.68
N ASP A 518 9.06 -6.91 29.81
CA ASP A 518 10.24 -6.72 30.66
C ASP A 518 11.55 -6.99 29.90
N THR A 519 11.57 -8.04 29.07
CA THR A 519 12.73 -8.41 28.25
C THR A 519 12.97 -7.39 27.14
N PHE A 520 11.90 -6.94 26.47
CA PHE A 520 11.95 -5.93 25.42
C PHE A 520 12.47 -4.58 25.95
N ILE A 521 11.93 -4.11 27.08
CA ILE A 521 12.37 -2.86 27.73
C ILE A 521 13.86 -2.96 28.12
N LYS A 522 14.29 -4.05 28.77
CA LYS A 522 15.70 -4.23 29.21
C LYS A 522 16.72 -4.28 28.05
N LEU A 523 16.31 -4.63 26.84
CA LEU A 523 17.21 -4.69 25.67
C LEU A 523 17.44 -3.31 25.02
N LEU A 524 16.43 -2.44 25.08
CA LEU A 524 16.42 -1.11 24.47
C LEU A 524 16.78 0.00 25.47
N ILE A 525 16.18 -0.03 26.66
CA ILE A 525 16.34 0.97 27.70
C ILE A 525 17.19 0.38 28.85
N SER A 526 18.12 1.18 29.36
CA SER A 526 18.96 0.80 30.51
C SER A 526 18.95 1.82 31.66
N SER A 527 18.41 3.03 31.46
CA SER A 527 18.27 4.02 32.53
C SER A 527 16.86 3.95 33.16
N THR A 528 16.76 4.31 34.44
CA THR A 528 15.45 4.44 35.12
C THR A 528 14.66 5.66 34.64
N GLU A 529 15.36 6.70 34.14
CA GLU A 529 14.75 7.92 33.61
C GLU A 529 13.99 7.63 32.31
N ASP A 530 14.61 6.93 31.37
CA ASP A 530 13.98 6.51 30.11
C ASP A 530 12.80 5.55 30.34
N ILE A 531 12.84 4.69 31.37
CA ILE A 531 11.70 3.84 31.77
C ILE A 531 10.53 4.71 32.27
N ASN A 532 10.81 5.79 33.00
CA ASN A 532 9.77 6.72 33.43
C ASN A 532 9.21 7.51 32.22
N THR A 533 10.06 7.96 31.29
CA THR A 533 9.64 8.57 30.02
C THR A 533 8.73 7.63 29.22
N LEU A 534 9.09 6.34 29.09
CA LEU A 534 8.24 5.31 28.49
C LEU A 534 6.86 5.23 29.13
N LYS A 535 6.79 5.23 30.47
CA LYS A 535 5.51 5.18 31.19
C LYS A 535 4.66 6.43 30.96
N GLN A 536 5.28 7.61 30.87
CA GLN A 536 4.57 8.86 30.57
C GLN A 536 4.06 8.90 29.12
N GLU A 537 4.85 8.46 28.14
CA GLU A 537 4.38 8.38 26.75
C GLU A 537 3.31 7.28 26.58
N LEU A 538 3.47 6.11 27.24
CA LEU A 538 2.44 5.06 27.26
C LEU A 538 1.10 5.56 27.82
N ILE A 539 1.08 6.24 28.97
CA ILE A 539 -0.18 6.70 29.57
C ILE A 539 -0.85 7.81 28.73
N LYS A 540 -0.05 8.69 28.12
CA LYS A 540 -0.47 9.81 27.28
C LYS A 540 -1.04 9.36 25.93
N ASP A 541 -0.32 8.51 25.20
CA ASP A 541 -0.65 8.15 23.82
C ASP A 541 -1.51 6.87 23.72
N HIS A 542 -1.36 5.92 24.66
CA HIS A 542 -2.06 4.63 24.63
C HIS A 542 -2.86 4.28 25.89
N GLY A 543 -2.69 5.01 27.00
CA GLY A 543 -3.26 4.66 28.30
C GLY A 543 -4.77 4.47 28.27
N TYR A 544 -5.48 5.35 27.55
CA TYR A 544 -6.92 5.25 27.34
C TYR A 544 -7.30 3.94 26.62
N GLN A 545 -6.60 3.59 25.53
CA GLN A 545 -6.88 2.40 24.71
C GLN A 545 -6.68 1.10 25.50
N ILE A 546 -5.54 0.99 26.21
CA ILE A 546 -5.21 -0.17 27.04
C ILE A 546 -6.24 -0.34 28.16
N THR A 547 -6.59 0.75 28.85
CA THR A 547 -7.50 0.72 30.00
C THR A 547 -8.93 0.36 29.58
N ILE A 548 -9.42 0.93 28.48
CA ILE A 548 -10.75 0.59 27.92
C ILE A 548 -10.78 -0.87 27.47
N HIS A 549 -9.72 -1.38 26.83
CA HIS A 549 -9.64 -2.78 26.38
C HIS A 549 -9.86 -3.77 27.53
N PHE A 550 -9.20 -3.56 28.66
CA PHE A 550 -9.39 -4.39 29.85
C PHE A 550 -10.76 -4.20 30.50
N TYR A 551 -11.27 -2.95 30.58
CA TYR A 551 -12.61 -2.68 31.10
C TYR A 551 -13.70 -3.43 30.31
N GLN A 552 -13.66 -3.38 28.97
CA GLN A 552 -14.61 -4.06 28.09
C GLN A 552 -14.57 -5.59 28.23
N LYS A 553 -13.41 -6.16 28.58
CA LYS A 553 -13.26 -7.60 28.90
C LYS A 553 -13.58 -7.95 30.35
N GLN A 554 -13.98 -6.99 31.18
CA GLN A 554 -14.18 -7.14 32.63
C GLN A 554 -12.91 -7.55 33.40
N GLU A 555 -11.73 -7.29 32.83
CA GLU A 555 -10.41 -7.65 33.38
C GLU A 555 -9.86 -6.52 34.27
N TYR A 556 -10.65 -6.04 35.23
CA TYR A 556 -10.35 -4.84 36.02
C TYR A 556 -8.98 -4.90 36.72
N ASP A 557 -8.60 -6.05 37.27
CA ASP A 557 -7.30 -6.24 37.93
C ASP A 557 -6.11 -5.97 36.99
N LYS A 558 -6.24 -6.27 35.69
CA LYS A 558 -5.20 -5.99 34.69
C LYS A 558 -5.12 -4.50 34.36
N ALA A 559 -6.27 -3.81 34.34
CA ALA A 559 -6.32 -2.36 34.22
C ALA A 559 -5.65 -1.68 35.44
N GLU A 560 -5.96 -2.13 36.67
CA GLU A 560 -5.29 -1.64 37.88
C GLU A 560 -3.78 -1.93 37.87
N HIS A 561 -3.37 -3.12 37.44
CA HIS A 561 -1.95 -3.49 37.33
C HIS A 561 -1.21 -2.57 36.35
N PHE A 562 -1.77 -2.32 35.17
CA PHE A 562 -1.21 -1.38 34.19
C PHE A 562 -1.12 0.05 34.76
N LEU A 563 -2.19 0.56 35.36
CA LEU A 563 -2.22 1.92 35.91
C LEU A 563 -1.21 2.08 37.06
N LYS A 564 -1.09 1.12 37.96
CA LYS A 564 -0.08 1.10 39.05
C LYS A 564 1.35 0.94 38.53
N TRP A 565 1.54 0.25 37.41
CA TRP A 565 2.86 0.13 36.79
C TRP A 565 3.30 1.45 36.13
N CYS A 566 2.38 2.19 35.49
CA CYS A 566 2.66 3.50 34.87
C CYS A 566 2.70 4.68 35.85
N LEU A 567 1.79 4.72 36.83
CA LEU A 567 1.53 5.88 37.68
C LEU A 567 1.97 5.63 39.13
N GLU A 568 2.83 6.52 39.62
CA GLU A 568 3.53 6.37 40.91
C GLU A 568 2.66 6.57 42.16
N SER A 569 1.42 7.06 42.02
CA SER A 569 0.52 7.31 43.14
C SER A 569 -0.94 7.07 42.81
N ASP A 570 -1.72 6.64 43.82
CA ASP A 570 -3.16 6.43 43.70
C ASP A 570 -3.91 7.73 43.34
N GLU A 571 -3.39 8.90 43.68
CA GLU A 571 -3.96 10.19 43.26
C GLU A 571 -3.82 10.43 41.75
N LYS A 572 -2.65 10.11 41.16
CA LYS A 572 -2.46 10.16 39.70
C LYS A 572 -3.42 9.17 39.01
N ILE A 573 -3.59 7.97 39.56
CA ILE A 573 -4.52 6.94 39.04
C ILE A 573 -5.97 7.43 39.09
N LYS A 574 -6.42 8.02 40.21
CA LYS A 574 -7.77 8.60 40.35
C LYS A 574 -8.01 9.74 39.35
N THR A 575 -7.02 10.63 39.18
CA THR A 575 -7.11 11.73 38.20
C THR A 575 -7.24 11.20 36.78
N PHE A 576 -6.39 10.24 36.39
CA PHE A 576 -6.47 9.60 35.07
C PHE A 576 -7.82 8.91 34.82
N LYS A 577 -8.34 8.18 35.82
CA LYS A 577 -9.68 7.55 35.72
C LYS A 577 -10.81 8.57 35.61
N LYS A 578 -10.74 9.70 36.33
CA LYS A 578 -11.70 10.81 36.19
C LYS A 578 -11.67 11.43 34.79
N GLU A 579 -10.48 11.60 34.20
CA GLU A 579 -10.34 12.04 32.81
C GLU A 579 -10.88 11.02 31.82
N LEU A 580 -10.58 9.73 31.99
CA LEU A 580 -11.06 8.60 31.19
C LEU A 580 -12.61 8.52 31.17
N ALA A 581 -13.27 8.78 32.31
CA ALA A 581 -14.73 8.86 32.37
C ALA A 581 -15.33 10.03 31.55
N SER A 582 -14.52 11.04 31.20
CA SER A 582 -14.92 12.20 30.39
C SER A 582 -14.58 12.06 28.89
N LYS A 583 -14.26 10.85 28.39
CA LYS A 583 -13.88 10.63 26.98
C LYS A 583 -14.98 9.94 26.16
N GLU A 584 -14.72 9.86 24.86
CA GLU A 584 -15.56 9.27 23.80
C GLU A 584 -16.19 7.90 24.15
N PHE A 585 -15.53 7.09 24.98
CA PHE A 585 -16.06 5.79 25.40
C PHE A 585 -17.38 5.89 26.19
N SER A 586 -17.52 6.89 27.06
CA SER A 586 -18.78 7.15 27.78
C SER A 586 -19.92 7.49 26.81
N CYS A 587 -19.60 8.18 25.70
CA CYS A 587 -20.57 8.46 24.64
C CYS A 587 -20.98 7.18 23.92
N LYS A 588 -20.06 6.24 23.64
CA LYS A 588 -20.38 4.96 22.99
C LYS A 588 -21.32 4.08 23.81
N ILE A 589 -21.15 4.05 25.13
CA ILE A 589 -22.10 3.35 26.03
C ILE A 589 -23.48 4.02 25.93
N LEU A 590 -23.55 5.35 26.05
CA LEU A 590 -24.81 6.09 25.94
C LEU A 590 -25.48 5.99 24.55
N GLU A 591 -24.70 5.95 23.46
CA GLU A 591 -25.20 5.71 22.11
C GLU A 591 -25.81 4.31 21.97
N SER A 592 -25.24 3.30 22.65
CA SER A 592 -25.81 1.95 22.70
C SER A 592 -27.15 1.92 23.45
N ILE A 593 -27.21 2.58 24.62
CA ILE A 593 -28.43 2.77 25.43
C ILE A 593 -29.53 3.41 24.55
N VAL A 594 -29.22 4.51 23.86
CA VAL A 594 -30.12 5.20 22.91
C VAL A 594 -30.55 4.31 21.76
N THR A 595 -29.63 3.61 21.11
CA THR A 595 -29.93 2.70 19.98
C THR A 595 -30.83 1.54 20.41
N SER A 596 -30.71 1.09 21.67
CA SER A 596 -31.56 0.03 22.24
C SER A 596 -32.96 0.50 22.65
N ASN A 597 -33.21 1.83 22.65
CA ASN A 597 -34.42 2.49 23.14
C ASN A 597 -34.85 2.05 24.55
N LYS A 598 -33.87 1.90 25.45
CA LYS A 598 -34.06 1.51 26.86
C LYS A 598 -33.25 2.42 27.77
N SER A 599 -33.83 2.84 28.89
CA SER A 599 -33.18 3.61 29.95
C SER A 599 -32.45 2.72 30.97
N ASP A 600 -31.64 1.78 30.46
CA ASP A 600 -30.76 0.98 31.31
C ASP A 600 -29.40 1.70 31.50
N PHE A 601 -29.22 2.29 32.68
CA PHE A 601 -28.00 3.01 33.03
C PHE A 601 -26.97 2.16 33.80
N ILE A 602 -27.22 0.86 34.02
CA ILE A 602 -26.40 0.01 34.90
C ILE A 602 -24.94 -0.05 34.41
N GLU A 603 -24.71 -0.21 33.11
CA GLU A 603 -23.36 -0.33 32.55
C GLU A 603 -22.53 0.96 32.71
N ILE A 604 -23.13 2.12 32.44
CA ILE A 604 -22.45 3.42 32.61
C ILE A 604 -22.30 3.81 34.08
N GLU A 605 -23.25 3.44 34.94
CA GLU A 605 -23.16 3.66 36.38
C GLU A 605 -22.04 2.80 37.00
N HIS A 606 -21.91 1.53 36.60
CA HIS A 606 -20.78 0.68 36.98
C HIS A 606 -19.43 1.23 36.46
N TYR A 607 -19.40 1.74 35.23
CA TYR A 607 -18.19 2.38 34.68
C TYR A 607 -17.80 3.64 35.46
N PHE A 608 -18.76 4.50 35.81
CA PHE A 608 -18.51 5.67 36.65
C PHE A 608 -18.12 5.31 38.08
N GLN A 609 -18.72 4.27 38.67
CA GLN A 609 -18.31 3.74 39.98
C GLN A 609 -16.86 3.27 39.96
N TRP A 610 -16.45 2.51 38.95
CA TRP A 610 -15.06 2.07 38.78
C TRP A 610 -14.10 3.25 38.58
N CYS A 611 -14.44 4.20 37.70
CA CYS A 611 -13.61 5.38 37.44
C CYS A 611 -13.49 6.32 38.67
N ALA A 612 -14.58 6.54 39.40
CA ALA A 612 -14.62 7.40 40.59
C ALA A 612 -14.19 6.68 41.89
N SER A 613 -13.88 5.38 41.83
CA SER A 613 -13.63 4.56 43.03
C SER A 613 -14.77 4.64 44.07
N ASN A 614 -16.02 4.63 43.58
CA ASN A 614 -17.26 4.83 44.34
C ASN A 614 -17.45 6.19 45.04
N ASP A 615 -16.68 7.23 44.68
CA ASP A 615 -16.96 8.61 45.15
C ASP A 615 -18.23 9.17 44.48
N LEU A 616 -19.33 9.17 45.25
CA LEU A 616 -20.64 9.69 44.82
C LEU A 616 -20.60 11.14 44.33
N LYS A 617 -19.72 11.99 44.87
CA LYS A 617 -19.62 13.39 44.42
C LYS A 617 -19.02 13.44 43.02
N ILE A 618 -17.96 12.66 42.77
CA ILE A 618 -17.33 12.58 41.45
C ILE A 618 -18.26 11.91 40.43
N ILE A 619 -19.01 10.88 40.82
CA ILE A 619 -20.03 10.24 39.96
C ILE A 619 -21.09 11.27 39.53
N ASN A 620 -21.58 12.09 40.46
CA ASN A 620 -22.58 13.12 40.15
C ASN A 620 -21.98 14.25 39.27
N GLU A 621 -20.76 14.71 39.55
CA GLU A 621 -20.04 15.65 38.67
C GLU A 621 -19.88 15.11 37.24
N LEU A 622 -19.62 13.80 37.08
CA LEU A 622 -19.53 13.15 35.76
C LEU A 622 -20.90 13.09 35.07
N LYS A 623 -21.94 12.64 35.77
CA LYS A 623 -23.34 12.60 35.27
C LYS A 623 -23.81 13.97 34.76
N GLU A 624 -23.62 15.02 35.55
CA GLU A 624 -24.01 16.39 35.19
C GLU A 624 -23.25 16.94 33.96
N SER A 625 -22.06 16.40 33.66
CA SER A 625 -21.23 16.84 32.53
C SER A 625 -21.65 16.27 31.17
N ILE A 626 -22.40 15.16 31.14
CA ILE A 626 -22.77 14.43 29.92
C ILE A 626 -23.48 15.32 28.88
N PRO A 627 -24.54 16.08 29.24
CA PRO A 627 -25.33 16.80 28.23
C PRO A 627 -24.59 17.98 27.57
N GLN A 628 -23.50 18.47 28.20
CA GLN A 628 -22.90 19.75 27.84
C GLN A 628 -21.76 19.68 26.80
N LYS A 629 -21.02 18.56 26.72
CA LYS A 629 -19.74 18.51 25.97
C LYS A 629 -19.74 17.62 24.73
N TRP A 630 -20.28 16.40 24.82
CA TRP A 630 -20.09 15.38 23.78
C TRP A 630 -21.38 14.65 23.37
N PHE A 631 -22.47 14.82 24.11
CA PHE A 631 -23.72 14.09 23.88
C PHE A 631 -24.79 14.88 23.08
N GLN A 632 -24.50 16.13 22.69
CA GLN A 632 -25.45 16.99 21.97
C GLN A 632 -25.95 16.38 20.66
N GLU A 633 -25.08 15.75 19.87
CA GLU A 633 -25.48 15.10 18.61
C GLU A 633 -26.45 13.93 18.82
N VAL A 634 -26.29 13.18 19.93
CA VAL A 634 -27.18 12.06 20.27
C VAL A 634 -28.51 12.58 20.81
N ILE A 635 -28.50 13.60 21.65
CA ILE A 635 -29.71 14.33 22.09
C ILE A 635 -30.48 14.85 20.87
N PHE A 636 -29.80 15.45 19.89
CA PHE A 636 -30.44 15.95 18.68
C PHE A 636 -31.03 14.82 17.81
N LYS A 637 -30.36 13.66 17.70
CA LYS A 637 -30.93 12.46 17.05
C LYS A 637 -32.20 11.97 17.75
N LEU A 638 -32.23 11.91 19.08
CA LEU A 638 -33.42 11.53 19.87
C LEU A 638 -34.60 12.47 19.61
N ILE A 639 -34.35 13.78 19.59
CA ILE A 639 -35.35 14.82 19.27
C ILE A 639 -35.86 14.65 17.83
N GLU A 640 -34.97 14.38 16.87
CA GLU A 640 -35.34 14.13 15.47
C GLU A 640 -36.18 12.84 15.28
N GLN A 641 -36.13 11.93 16.25
CA GLN A 641 -36.89 10.66 16.31
C GLN A 641 -38.12 10.73 17.24
N ASP A 642 -38.47 11.92 17.77
CA ASP A 642 -39.60 12.16 18.67
C ASP A 642 -39.51 11.45 20.06
N GLN A 643 -38.32 10.99 20.46
CA GLN A 643 -38.08 10.19 21.68
C GLN A 643 -37.90 11.05 22.96
N TYR A 644 -38.83 11.97 23.21
CA TYR A 644 -38.76 12.89 24.35
C TYR A 644 -38.81 12.19 25.72
N GLU A 645 -39.56 11.10 25.87
CA GLU A 645 -39.65 10.35 27.14
C GLU A 645 -38.30 9.74 27.55
N LEU A 646 -37.56 9.15 26.60
CA LEU A 646 -36.22 8.62 26.84
C LEU A 646 -35.23 9.75 27.15
N LEU A 647 -35.36 10.90 26.47
CA LEU A 647 -34.52 12.06 26.71
C LEU A 647 -34.74 12.66 28.11
N ASP A 648 -35.99 12.77 28.57
CA ASP A 648 -36.30 13.20 29.94
C ASP A 648 -35.81 12.16 30.98
N GLN A 649 -35.88 10.86 30.69
CA GLN A 649 -35.27 9.82 31.56
C GLN A 649 -33.75 9.97 31.66
N ILE A 650 -33.06 10.27 30.56
CA ILE A 650 -31.61 10.55 30.54
C ILE A 650 -31.30 11.82 31.35
N LEU A 651 -32.04 12.92 31.17
CA LEU A 651 -31.80 14.16 31.90
C LEU A 651 -32.07 14.01 33.41
N ASN A 652 -33.15 13.29 33.77
CA ASN A 652 -33.45 12.95 35.16
C ASN A 652 -32.33 12.13 35.83
N TRP A 653 -31.75 11.16 35.12
CA TRP A 653 -30.60 10.40 35.61
C TRP A 653 -29.32 11.26 35.70
N CYS A 654 -29.04 12.11 34.70
CA CYS A 654 -27.88 13.01 34.70
C CYS A 654 -27.90 14.02 35.85
N PHE A 655 -29.06 14.59 36.17
CA PHE A 655 -29.23 15.65 37.17
C PHE A 655 -29.88 15.18 38.48
N SER A 656 -30.04 13.87 38.70
CA SER A 656 -30.67 13.31 39.90
C SER A 656 -32.07 13.85 40.21
N ASN A 657 -32.86 14.14 39.16
CA ASN A 657 -34.17 14.80 39.19
C ASN A 657 -34.17 16.27 39.68
N ASP A 658 -33.03 16.97 39.63
CA ASP A 658 -32.95 18.42 39.87
C ASP A 658 -33.57 19.18 38.68
N GLN A 659 -34.82 19.62 38.85
CA GLN A 659 -35.57 20.32 37.81
C GLN A 659 -34.91 21.65 37.38
N GLU A 660 -34.26 22.37 38.29
CA GLU A 660 -33.60 23.63 37.95
C GLU A 660 -32.40 23.37 37.03
N LYS A 661 -31.61 22.34 37.31
CA LYS A 661 -30.51 21.91 36.43
C LYS A 661 -31.01 21.36 35.09
N ILE A 662 -32.10 20.58 35.09
CA ILE A 662 -32.73 20.07 33.85
C ILE A 662 -33.20 21.22 32.97
N ASP A 663 -33.93 22.20 33.53
CA ASP A 663 -34.42 23.35 32.80
C ASP A 663 -33.26 24.23 32.31
N ASN A 664 -32.24 24.45 33.13
CA ASN A 664 -31.02 25.17 32.70
C ASN A 664 -30.28 24.42 31.59
N CYS A 665 -30.22 23.09 31.62
CA CYS A 665 -29.66 22.27 30.54
C CYS A 665 -30.47 22.42 29.25
N LYS A 666 -31.81 22.33 29.30
CA LYS A 666 -32.69 22.52 28.15
C LYS A 666 -32.54 23.93 27.55
N ASN A 667 -32.46 24.95 28.40
CA ASN A 667 -32.17 26.33 28.00
C ASN A 667 -30.74 26.52 27.43
N SER A 668 -29.80 25.60 27.66
CA SER A 668 -28.42 25.71 27.17
C SER A 668 -28.23 25.32 25.70
N PHE A 669 -29.10 24.46 25.14
CA PHE A 669 -28.92 23.85 23.81
C PHE A 669 -28.83 24.83 22.62
N TYR A 670 -29.28 26.08 22.80
CA TYR A 670 -29.26 27.13 21.78
C TYR A 670 -28.42 28.36 22.18
N THR A 671 -27.89 28.43 23.41
CA THR A 671 -27.20 29.62 23.93
C THR A 671 -25.67 29.49 23.95
N THR A 672 -25.11 28.30 23.66
CA THR A 672 -23.68 28.04 23.62
C THR A 672 -22.97 28.71 22.44
N LYS A 673 -22.34 29.87 22.69
CA LYS A 673 -21.42 30.54 21.76
C LYS A 673 -20.14 29.71 21.55
N GLY A 674 -20.20 28.74 20.64
CA GLY A 674 -19.08 27.91 20.18
C GLY A 674 -19.37 27.33 18.80
N SER A 675 -18.39 27.38 17.88
CA SER A 675 -18.61 27.20 16.44
C SER A 675 -19.22 25.85 16.03
N ASN A 676 -18.94 24.77 16.76
CA ASN A 676 -19.39 23.42 16.36
C ASN A 676 -20.79 23.07 16.88
N SER A 677 -21.15 23.51 18.08
CA SER A 677 -22.46 23.24 18.71
C SER A 677 -23.60 23.86 17.89
N TYR A 678 -23.42 25.09 17.42
CA TYR A 678 -24.38 25.80 16.59
C TYR A 678 -24.63 25.15 15.21
N CYS A 679 -23.63 24.52 14.60
CA CYS A 679 -23.81 23.78 13.34
C CYS A 679 -24.72 22.56 13.53
N CYS A 680 -24.52 21.80 14.60
CA CYS A 680 -25.36 20.63 14.91
C CYS A 680 -26.79 21.05 15.28
N PHE A 681 -26.93 22.13 16.04
CA PHE A 681 -28.24 22.69 16.40
C PHE A 681 -29.01 23.22 15.18
N SER A 682 -28.39 24.04 14.33
CA SER A 682 -29.04 24.57 13.12
C SER A 682 -29.44 23.47 12.13
N TYR A 683 -28.68 22.38 12.07
CA TYR A 683 -29.04 21.19 11.31
C TYR A 683 -30.28 20.47 11.88
N LEU A 684 -30.39 20.32 13.21
CA LEU A 684 -31.59 19.77 13.86
C LEU A 684 -32.83 20.60 13.52
N ILE A 685 -32.76 21.92 13.67
CA ILE A 685 -33.88 22.82 13.34
C ILE A 685 -34.32 22.63 11.88
N TYR A 686 -33.36 22.57 10.95
CA TYR A 686 -33.68 22.31 9.54
C TYR A 686 -34.37 20.95 9.34
N ARG A 687 -33.89 19.88 9.99
CA ARG A 687 -34.47 18.53 9.90
C ARG A 687 -35.89 18.46 10.45
N LEU A 688 -36.15 19.09 11.60
CA LEU A 688 -37.50 19.14 12.20
C LEU A 688 -38.49 19.86 11.29
N ILE A 689 -38.07 20.95 10.64
CA ILE A 689 -38.90 21.69 9.68
C ILE A 689 -39.11 20.87 8.39
N GLU A 690 -38.07 20.23 7.84
CA GLU A 690 -38.15 19.47 6.59
C GLU A 690 -39.00 18.19 6.69
N LYS A 691 -39.00 17.51 7.84
CA LYS A 691 -39.77 16.26 8.04
C LYS A 691 -41.29 16.42 7.97
N ASP A 692 -41.79 17.59 8.35
CA ASP A 692 -43.22 17.83 8.62
C ASP A 692 -43.77 19.00 7.79
N ASN A 693 -42.97 20.05 7.53
CA ASN A 693 -43.38 21.29 6.84
C ASN A 693 -44.56 22.06 7.48
N SER A 694 -45.16 21.54 8.56
CA SER A 694 -46.21 22.18 9.36
C SER A 694 -45.71 22.74 10.71
N PHE A 695 -44.41 22.62 10.99
CA PHE A 695 -43.71 23.15 12.18
C PHE A 695 -44.14 22.51 13.51
N GLN A 696 -44.97 21.47 13.53
CA GLN A 696 -45.44 20.82 14.77
C GLN A 696 -44.29 20.17 15.54
N LEU A 697 -43.35 19.52 14.83
CA LEU A 697 -42.15 18.94 15.45
C LEU A 697 -41.23 20.00 16.09
N LEU A 698 -41.13 21.18 15.46
CA LEU A 698 -40.37 22.31 16.02
C LEU A 698 -41.10 22.92 17.22
N ASP A 699 -42.41 23.12 17.13
CA ASP A 699 -43.25 23.59 18.24
C ASP A 699 -43.19 22.64 19.45
N LYS A 700 -43.13 21.32 19.21
CA LYS A 700 -42.96 20.29 20.26
C LYS A 700 -41.60 20.41 20.93
N PHE A 701 -40.52 20.55 20.16
CA PHE A 701 -39.17 20.80 20.70
C PHE A 701 -39.12 22.09 21.54
N VAL A 702 -39.71 23.18 21.03
CA VAL A 702 -39.75 24.49 21.71
C VAL A 702 -40.53 24.41 23.03
N LYS A 703 -41.71 23.77 23.04
CA LYS A 703 -42.52 23.58 24.26
C LYS A 703 -41.87 22.63 25.27
N TRP A 704 -41.03 21.70 24.80
CA TRP A 704 -40.24 20.83 25.68
C TRP A 704 -39.03 21.54 26.29
N CYS A 705 -38.39 22.46 25.56
CA CYS A 705 -37.29 23.28 26.05
C CYS A 705 -37.73 24.45 26.95
N PHE A 706 -38.89 25.04 26.69
CA PHE A 706 -39.36 26.26 27.35
C PHE A 706 -40.80 26.15 27.86
N THR A 707 -40.95 26.40 29.15
CA THR A 707 -42.26 26.58 29.82
C THR A 707 -42.73 28.04 29.82
N ASP A 708 -41.82 29.00 29.62
CA ASP A 708 -42.10 30.44 29.62
C ASP A 708 -42.31 30.99 28.20
N ILE A 709 -43.45 31.66 28.00
CA ILE A 709 -43.83 32.30 26.74
C ILE A 709 -42.86 33.41 26.30
N GLN A 710 -42.20 34.11 27.24
CA GLN A 710 -41.21 35.13 26.90
C GLN A 710 -39.95 34.48 26.31
N LYS A 711 -39.46 33.38 26.90
CA LYS A 711 -38.38 32.57 26.33
C LYS A 711 -38.74 31.97 24.97
N ILE A 712 -39.96 31.45 24.80
CA ILE A 712 -40.46 30.97 23.49
C ILE A 712 -40.40 32.08 22.44
N ASN A 713 -40.91 33.27 22.74
CA ASN A 713 -40.91 34.40 21.81
C ASN A 713 -39.49 34.91 21.52
N HIS A 714 -38.59 34.89 22.50
CA HIS A 714 -37.18 35.19 22.30
C HIS A 714 -36.51 34.16 21.38
N PHE A 715 -36.71 32.86 21.63
CA PHE A 715 -36.20 31.78 20.80
C PHE A 715 -36.68 31.88 19.35
N LYS A 716 -37.98 32.14 19.14
CA LYS A 716 -38.60 32.36 17.83
C LYS A 716 -37.89 33.47 17.05
N LYS A 717 -37.62 34.61 17.66
CA LYS A 717 -36.87 35.71 17.02
C LYS A 717 -35.40 35.34 16.80
N TRP A 718 -34.79 34.66 17.76
CA TRP A 718 -33.38 34.23 17.69
C TRP A 718 -33.13 33.22 16.55
N ILE A 719 -34.06 32.33 16.23
CA ILE A 719 -33.88 31.30 15.19
C ILE A 719 -33.61 31.89 13.78
N LEU A 720 -34.12 33.10 13.52
CA LEU A 720 -33.94 33.81 12.26
C LEU A 720 -32.56 34.50 12.14
N CYS A 721 -31.99 34.91 13.27
CA CYS A 721 -30.70 35.62 13.36
C CYS A 721 -29.96 35.25 14.66
N PRO A 722 -29.48 33.99 14.79
CA PRO A 722 -28.94 33.46 16.05
C PRO A 722 -27.58 34.03 16.51
N GLN A 723 -26.89 34.72 15.62
CA GLN A 723 -25.77 35.61 15.93
C GLN A 723 -25.99 36.89 15.12
N ASP A 724 -25.57 38.06 15.62
CA ASP A 724 -25.81 39.36 14.98
C ASP A 724 -25.31 39.38 13.51
N GLY A 725 -26.23 39.09 12.58
CA GLY A 725 -25.98 39.01 11.13
C GLY A 725 -25.93 37.61 10.50
N ILE A 726 -26.01 36.50 11.24
CA ILE A 726 -25.98 35.13 10.64
C ILE A 726 -27.40 34.59 10.45
N TYR A 727 -27.84 34.47 9.20
CA TYR A 727 -29.22 34.15 8.80
C TYR A 727 -29.39 32.69 8.31
N SER A 728 -28.86 31.71 9.05
CA SER A 728 -28.64 30.34 8.56
C SER A 728 -29.88 29.62 8.01
N LEU A 729 -31.01 29.65 8.72
CA LEU A 729 -32.21 28.89 8.37
C LEU A 729 -32.79 29.32 7.01
N CYS A 730 -33.04 30.63 6.85
CA CYS A 730 -33.53 31.19 5.60
C CYS A 730 -32.48 31.10 4.50
N THR A 731 -31.17 31.23 4.82
CA THR A 731 -30.08 31.02 3.84
C THR A 731 -30.17 29.64 3.22
N TYR A 732 -30.28 28.60 4.03
CA TYR A 732 -30.33 27.20 3.55
C TYR A 732 -31.62 26.88 2.78
N GLN A 733 -32.77 27.41 3.21
CA GLN A 733 -34.05 27.21 2.53
C GLN A 733 -34.08 27.90 1.15
N LEU A 734 -33.60 29.14 1.07
CA LEU A 734 -33.50 29.88 -0.19
C LEU A 734 -32.44 29.29 -1.12
N GLN A 735 -31.29 28.84 -0.62
CA GLN A 735 -30.30 28.10 -1.42
C GLN A 735 -30.86 26.84 -2.13
N LYS A 736 -31.94 26.26 -1.61
CA LYS A 736 -32.67 25.12 -2.20
C LYS A 736 -33.98 25.52 -2.90
N TYR A 737 -34.20 26.81 -3.16
CA TYR A 737 -35.42 27.35 -3.80
C TYR A 737 -36.74 27.06 -3.04
N LYS A 738 -36.68 26.74 -1.73
CA LYS A 738 -37.86 26.41 -0.90
C LYS A 738 -38.56 27.68 -0.37
N PHE A 739 -39.02 28.56 -1.26
CA PHE A 739 -39.57 29.89 -0.91
C PHE A 739 -40.76 29.84 0.06
N GLU A 740 -41.74 28.95 -0.17
CA GLU A 740 -42.90 28.79 0.73
C GLU A 740 -42.49 28.40 2.16
N LEU A 741 -41.44 27.58 2.29
CA LEU A 741 -40.93 27.15 3.58
C LEU A 741 -40.18 28.29 4.30
N ALA A 742 -39.52 29.16 3.54
CA ALA A 742 -38.90 30.38 4.06
C ALA A 742 -39.96 31.41 4.53
N ASP A 743 -41.04 31.62 3.78
CA ASP A 743 -42.15 32.47 4.25
C ASP A 743 -42.82 31.90 5.50
N LYS A 744 -43.08 30.57 5.55
CA LYS A 744 -43.60 29.91 6.77
C LYS A 744 -42.64 30.06 7.96
N SER A 745 -41.32 29.92 7.73
CA SER A 745 -40.30 30.06 8.79
C SER A 745 -40.26 31.48 9.36
N VAL A 746 -40.36 32.48 8.49
CA VAL A 746 -40.39 33.90 8.88
C VAL A 746 -41.70 34.24 9.60
N ALA A 747 -42.85 33.78 9.10
CA ALA A 747 -44.17 33.98 9.73
C ALA A 747 -44.35 33.22 11.06
N TRP A 748 -43.67 32.07 11.25
CA TRP A 748 -43.66 31.35 12.54
C TRP A 748 -42.83 32.08 13.62
N SER A 749 -41.86 32.90 13.19
CA SER A 749 -40.83 33.53 14.02
C SER A 749 -41.12 35.01 14.37
N ALA A 750 -41.69 35.76 13.43
CA ALA A 750 -42.03 37.18 13.56
C ALA A 750 -43.54 37.37 13.72
N MET A 751 -43.98 38.31 14.56
CA MET A 751 -45.39 38.44 14.95
C MET A 751 -46.18 39.52 14.20
N SER A 752 -45.51 40.38 13.42
CA SER A 752 -46.16 41.40 12.57
C SER A 752 -45.53 41.46 11.18
N HIS A 753 -46.29 41.98 10.20
CA HIS A 753 -45.77 42.22 8.85
C HIS A 753 -44.57 43.19 8.84
N GLU A 754 -44.57 44.21 9.71
CA GLU A 754 -43.45 45.15 9.85
C GLU A 754 -42.15 44.46 10.33
N GLU A 755 -42.25 43.50 11.26
CA GLU A 755 -41.09 42.70 11.69
C GLU A 755 -40.55 41.82 10.57
N ILE A 756 -41.44 41.26 9.74
CA ILE A 756 -41.09 40.44 8.57
C ILE A 756 -40.36 41.27 7.51
N ASP A 757 -40.88 42.45 7.17
CA ASP A 757 -40.27 43.32 6.17
C ASP A 757 -38.93 43.90 6.66
N LEU A 758 -38.84 44.29 7.94
CA LEU A 758 -37.57 44.71 8.55
C LEU A 758 -36.52 43.59 8.54
N PHE A 759 -36.93 42.34 8.81
CA PHE A 759 -36.06 41.18 8.73
C PHE A 759 -35.56 40.93 7.29
N LYS A 760 -36.47 40.86 6.32
CA LYS A 760 -36.13 40.59 4.91
C LYS A 760 -35.19 41.66 4.34
N ASN A 761 -35.46 42.94 4.61
CA ASN A 761 -34.59 44.04 4.22
C ASN A 761 -33.18 43.96 4.84
N LYS A 762 -33.06 43.61 6.14
CA LYS A 762 -31.76 43.42 6.80
C LYS A 762 -30.99 42.20 6.26
N PHE A 763 -31.68 41.11 5.95
CA PHE A 763 -31.08 39.89 5.45
C PHE A 763 -30.53 40.05 4.01
N MET A 764 -31.23 40.78 3.14
CA MET A 764 -30.79 41.01 1.77
C MET A 764 -29.42 41.70 1.67
N VAL A 765 -29.11 42.62 2.60
CA VAL A 765 -27.81 43.32 2.66
C VAL A 765 -26.77 42.65 3.56
N ALA A 766 -27.05 41.45 4.09
CA ALA A 766 -26.13 40.70 4.93
C ALA A 766 -24.96 40.09 4.13
N LYS A 767 -23.88 39.66 4.81
CA LYS A 767 -22.73 39.03 4.12
C LYS A 767 -23.08 37.66 3.56
N GLU A 768 -24.09 37.02 4.15
CA GLU A 768 -24.62 35.68 3.96
C GLU A 768 -25.33 35.55 2.61
N ILE A 769 -25.88 36.65 2.09
CA ILE A 769 -26.56 36.70 0.78
C ILE A 769 -25.69 36.12 -0.33
N LYS A 770 -24.36 36.29 -0.26
CA LYS A 770 -23.39 35.72 -1.22
C LYS A 770 -23.50 34.20 -1.37
N TYR A 771 -23.88 33.49 -0.31
CA TYR A 771 -24.03 32.03 -0.33
C TYR A 771 -25.33 31.61 -1.01
N ILE A 772 -26.38 32.46 -0.97
CA ILE A 772 -27.58 32.27 -1.79
C ILE A 772 -27.22 32.57 -3.25
N LEU A 773 -26.67 33.76 -3.54
CA LEU A 773 -26.41 34.24 -4.90
C LEU A 773 -25.59 33.29 -5.78
N TYR A 774 -24.63 32.57 -5.19
CA TYR A 774 -23.83 31.57 -5.89
C TYR A 774 -24.68 30.49 -6.58
N ASN A 775 -25.76 30.02 -5.95
CA ASN A 775 -26.64 28.99 -6.52
C ASN A 775 -27.64 29.54 -7.57
N TYR A 776 -27.65 30.85 -7.80
CA TYR A 776 -28.61 31.53 -8.68
C TYR A 776 -27.93 32.15 -9.92
N GLN A 777 -26.63 31.90 -10.12
CA GLN A 777 -25.85 32.49 -11.22
C GLN A 777 -26.31 32.05 -12.62
N GLU A 778 -26.93 30.87 -12.75
CA GLU A 778 -27.34 30.29 -14.05
C GLU A 778 -28.86 30.15 -14.21
N GLU A 779 -29.67 30.62 -13.24
CA GLU A 779 -31.13 30.38 -13.19
C GLU A 779 -31.95 31.66 -12.98
N LEU A 780 -32.04 32.47 -14.06
CA LEU A 780 -32.73 33.77 -14.11
C LEU A 780 -34.18 33.77 -13.58
N ASP A 781 -34.96 32.73 -13.86
CA ASP A 781 -36.37 32.66 -13.41
C ASP A 781 -36.46 32.52 -11.89
N LYS A 782 -35.58 31.73 -11.28
CA LYS A 782 -35.54 31.55 -9.82
C LYS A 782 -35.00 32.80 -9.14
N LEU A 783 -34.09 33.52 -9.79
CA LEU A 783 -33.60 34.82 -9.33
C LEU A 783 -34.74 35.84 -9.16
N GLN A 784 -35.66 35.93 -10.12
CA GLN A 784 -36.83 36.82 -9.98
C GLN A 784 -37.70 36.43 -8.78
N LEU A 785 -37.90 35.13 -8.52
CA LEU A 785 -38.61 34.63 -7.34
C LEU A 785 -37.89 35.00 -6.03
N LEU A 786 -36.55 35.01 -6.01
CA LEU A 786 -35.76 35.43 -4.85
C LEU A 786 -35.92 36.93 -4.55
N ILE A 787 -35.86 37.80 -5.57
CA ILE A 787 -36.10 39.24 -5.42
C ILE A 787 -37.53 39.49 -4.90
N LYS A 788 -38.52 38.81 -5.49
CA LYS A 788 -39.93 38.88 -5.09
C LYS A 788 -40.17 38.36 -3.66
N TRP A 789 -39.40 37.39 -3.20
CA TRP A 789 -39.47 36.90 -1.82
C TRP A 789 -38.98 37.95 -0.82
N PHE A 790 -37.89 38.66 -1.12
CA PHE A 790 -37.33 39.68 -0.24
C PHE A 790 -38.22 40.93 -0.11
N ARG A 791 -39.03 41.26 -1.13
CA ARG A 791 -39.84 42.50 -1.19
C ARG A 791 -39.06 43.76 -0.75
N PRO A 792 -37.87 44.02 -1.31
CA PRO A 792 -36.99 45.02 -0.77
C PRO A 792 -37.52 46.44 -0.96
N SER A 793 -37.26 47.31 0.02
CA SER A 793 -37.47 48.75 -0.15
C SER A 793 -36.45 49.34 -1.12
N ILE A 794 -36.80 50.48 -1.73
CA ILE A 794 -35.96 51.21 -2.69
C ILE A 794 -34.55 51.47 -2.10
N ASP A 795 -34.46 51.82 -0.83
CA ASP A 795 -33.18 52.07 -0.14
C ASP A 795 -32.38 50.79 0.15
N THR A 796 -33.04 49.65 0.36
CA THR A 796 -32.37 48.34 0.47
C THR A 796 -31.80 47.92 -0.88
N ILE A 797 -32.51 48.15 -1.99
CA ILE A 797 -32.02 47.85 -3.34
C ILE A 797 -30.76 48.66 -3.64
N LYS A 798 -30.74 49.96 -3.33
CA LYS A 798 -29.55 50.83 -3.51
C LYS A 798 -28.33 50.29 -2.76
N LYS A 799 -28.48 50.00 -1.46
CA LYS A 799 -27.40 49.40 -0.62
C LYS A 799 -26.96 48.03 -1.11
N PHE A 800 -27.87 47.23 -1.65
CA PHE A 800 -27.56 45.89 -2.14
C PHE A 800 -26.78 45.93 -3.47
N LYS A 801 -27.10 46.87 -4.37
CA LYS A 801 -26.32 47.10 -5.59
C LYS A 801 -24.84 47.41 -5.27
N GLU A 802 -24.56 48.25 -4.27
CA GLU A 802 -23.18 48.53 -3.83
C GLU A 802 -22.41 47.27 -3.39
N ILE A 803 -23.10 46.29 -2.78
CA ILE A 803 -22.51 45.00 -2.37
C ILE A 803 -22.23 44.08 -3.58
N ILE A 804 -23.06 44.16 -4.63
CA ILE A 804 -22.93 43.37 -5.86
C ILE A 804 -21.86 43.94 -6.79
N PHE A 805 -21.85 45.25 -7.05
CA PHE A 805 -20.87 45.89 -7.95
C PHE A 805 -19.41 45.69 -7.52
N ASN A 806 -19.16 45.48 -6.23
CA ASN A 806 -17.82 45.13 -5.70
C ASN A 806 -17.40 43.67 -5.96
N LYS A 807 -18.22 42.84 -6.62
CA LYS A 807 -17.93 41.44 -6.98
C LYS A 807 -18.21 41.21 -8.46
N ALA A 808 -17.15 41.08 -9.25
CA ALA A 808 -17.13 41.23 -10.72
C ALA A 808 -17.87 40.16 -11.57
N TYR A 809 -18.95 39.53 -11.08
CA TYR A 809 -19.55 38.33 -11.68
C TYR A 809 -21.11 38.30 -11.67
N TYR A 810 -21.79 39.46 -11.71
CA TYR A 810 -23.26 39.53 -11.59
C TYR A 810 -23.92 40.62 -12.47
N GLY A 811 -23.69 40.59 -13.78
CA GLY A 811 -24.32 41.54 -14.72
C GLY A 811 -25.85 41.41 -14.74
N ASP A 812 -26.35 40.20 -15.02
CA ASP A 812 -27.79 39.92 -15.23
C ASP A 812 -28.63 40.10 -13.95
N PHE A 813 -27.97 40.09 -12.78
CA PHE A 813 -28.59 40.39 -11.49
C PHE A 813 -28.97 41.87 -11.38
N SER A 814 -28.13 42.78 -11.89
CA SER A 814 -28.46 44.22 -11.88
C SER A 814 -29.70 44.47 -12.72
N GLU A 815 -29.77 43.91 -13.92
CA GLU A 815 -30.93 44.12 -14.82
C GLU A 815 -32.25 43.62 -14.19
N SER A 816 -32.20 42.49 -13.46
CA SER A 816 -33.36 41.98 -12.73
C SER A 816 -33.79 42.89 -11.57
N LEU A 817 -32.84 43.53 -10.87
CA LEU A 817 -33.14 44.57 -9.87
C LEU A 817 -33.65 45.86 -10.50
N ASP A 818 -33.12 46.26 -11.66
CA ASP A 818 -33.53 47.45 -12.41
C ASP A 818 -34.98 47.30 -12.92
N ARG A 819 -35.35 46.11 -13.39
CA ARG A 819 -36.73 45.77 -13.78
C ARG A 819 -37.70 45.81 -12.59
N TYR A 820 -37.31 45.23 -11.45
CA TYR A 820 -38.12 45.28 -10.23
C TYR A 820 -38.26 46.73 -9.69
N LEU A 821 -37.22 47.56 -9.79
CA LEU A 821 -37.30 48.99 -9.47
C LEU A 821 -38.31 49.70 -10.37
N GLN A 822 -38.27 49.49 -11.69
CA GLN A 822 -39.24 50.07 -12.63
C GLN A 822 -40.67 49.60 -12.32
N GLU A 823 -40.88 48.32 -12.00
CA GLU A 823 -42.20 47.82 -11.57
C GLU A 823 -42.68 48.51 -10.28
N CYS A 824 -41.82 48.68 -9.27
CA CYS A 824 -42.19 49.39 -8.04
C CYS A 824 -42.42 50.88 -8.24
N GLU A 825 -41.58 51.57 -9.02
CA GLU A 825 -41.70 53.00 -9.32
C GLU A 825 -42.94 53.28 -10.17
N ASN A 826 -43.31 52.39 -11.09
CA ASN A 826 -44.56 52.47 -11.85
C ASN A 826 -45.79 52.26 -10.94
N VAL A 827 -45.76 51.33 -9.99
CA VAL A 827 -46.87 51.16 -9.02
C VAL A 827 -47.01 52.37 -8.09
N ASP A 828 -45.91 52.97 -7.63
CA ASP A 828 -45.94 54.23 -6.85
C ASP A 828 -46.41 55.42 -7.70
N TYR A 829 -46.14 55.41 -9.02
CA TYR A 829 -46.61 56.41 -9.98
C TYR A 829 -48.10 56.25 -10.27
N ASP A 830 -48.58 55.03 -10.49
CA ASP A 830 -50.00 54.72 -10.71
C ASP A 830 -50.83 54.99 -9.45
N ILE A 831 -50.33 54.66 -8.25
CA ILE A 831 -51.00 55.03 -6.99
C ILE A 831 -51.03 56.55 -6.80
N LYS A 832 -49.95 57.28 -7.14
CA LYS A 832 -49.96 58.75 -7.13
C LYS A 832 -50.92 59.32 -8.16
N ASN A 833 -51.04 58.72 -9.33
CA ASN A 833 -51.97 59.15 -10.36
C ASN A 833 -53.42 58.84 -9.98
N ASP A 834 -53.75 57.67 -9.44
CA ASP A 834 -55.09 57.35 -8.94
C ASP A 834 -55.48 58.27 -7.77
N VAL A 835 -54.54 58.58 -6.86
CA VAL A 835 -54.77 59.56 -5.77
C VAL A 835 -54.96 60.96 -6.35
N ASN A 836 -54.13 61.40 -7.29
CA ASN A 836 -54.26 62.72 -7.93
C ASN A 836 -55.55 62.82 -8.75
N ASP A 837 -55.92 61.81 -9.54
CA ASP A 837 -57.12 61.76 -10.38
C ASP A 837 -58.40 61.63 -9.53
N THR A 838 -58.32 60.96 -8.37
CA THR A 838 -59.37 61.02 -7.33
C THR A 838 -59.46 62.41 -6.69
N MET A 839 -58.32 63.05 -6.42
CA MET A 839 -58.27 64.41 -5.86
C MET A 839 -58.74 65.47 -6.86
N GLU A 840 -58.47 65.29 -8.16
CA GLU A 840 -58.88 66.14 -9.26
C GLU A 840 -60.38 65.95 -9.58
N LYS A 841 -60.90 64.71 -9.51
CA LYS A 841 -62.35 64.44 -9.51
C LYS A 841 -63.06 65.06 -8.30
N LEU A 842 -62.44 65.04 -7.12
CA LEU A 842 -62.97 65.73 -5.94
C LEU A 842 -62.96 67.25 -6.12
N LEU A 843 -61.88 67.84 -6.64
CA LEU A 843 -61.79 69.28 -6.93
C LEU A 843 -62.81 69.71 -8.01
N LEU A 844 -62.94 68.97 -9.12
CA LEU A 844 -63.95 69.19 -10.15
C LEU A 844 -65.38 69.04 -9.60
N SER A 845 -65.61 68.15 -8.62
CA SER A 845 -66.92 68.06 -7.96
C SER A 845 -67.20 69.29 -7.09
N VAL A 846 -66.18 69.85 -6.44
CA VAL A 846 -66.30 71.08 -5.63
C VAL A 846 -66.50 72.31 -6.53
N GLU A 847 -65.80 72.44 -7.65
CA GLU A 847 -65.97 73.54 -8.61
C GLU A 847 -67.32 73.49 -9.35
N ASN A 848 -67.85 72.30 -9.62
CA ASN A 848 -69.23 72.14 -10.13
C ASN A 848 -70.29 72.46 -9.06
N ILE A 849 -69.98 72.35 -7.77
CA ILE A 849 -70.90 72.75 -6.69
C ILE A 849 -70.86 74.27 -6.47
N THR A 850 -69.71 74.94 -6.57
CA THR A 850 -69.63 76.40 -6.44
C THR A 850 -70.23 77.11 -7.66
N SER A 851 -69.90 76.69 -8.88
CA SER A 851 -70.44 77.31 -10.11
C SER A 851 -71.96 77.18 -10.28
N ASN A 852 -72.56 76.07 -9.86
CA ASN A 852 -74.03 75.92 -9.87
C ASN A 852 -74.72 76.74 -8.77
N ASN A 853 -74.08 76.99 -7.64
CA ASN A 853 -74.64 77.84 -6.58
C ASN A 853 -74.59 79.34 -6.94
N ASP A 854 -73.52 79.80 -7.61
CA ASP A 854 -73.40 81.20 -8.04
C ASP A 854 -74.37 81.57 -9.18
N GLN A 855 -74.79 80.62 -10.02
CA GLN A 855 -75.83 80.84 -11.04
C GLN A 855 -77.28 80.79 -10.50
N LEU A 856 -77.50 80.17 -9.33
CA LEU A 856 -78.82 80.15 -8.68
C LEU A 856 -79.06 81.35 -7.74
N ALA A 857 -78.01 82.05 -7.30
CA ALA A 857 -78.11 83.17 -6.37
C ALA A 857 -78.47 84.54 -6.99
N VAL A 858 -78.39 84.69 -8.33
CA VAL A 858 -78.53 86.01 -8.99
C VAL A 858 -79.95 86.29 -9.51
N ASN A 859 -80.83 85.30 -9.56
CA ASN A 859 -82.19 85.42 -10.13
C ASN A 859 -83.33 85.19 -9.12
N THR A 860 -83.19 85.66 -7.88
CA THR A 860 -84.35 85.80 -6.99
C THR A 860 -84.22 86.96 -6.00
N ILE A 861 -85.28 87.79 -5.96
CA ILE A 861 -85.58 88.85 -4.98
C ILE A 861 -84.83 90.18 -5.15
N GLY A 862 -85.37 91.00 -6.05
CA GLY A 862 -85.80 92.35 -5.65
C GLY A 862 -87.30 92.32 -5.28
N GLU A 863 -87.77 93.33 -4.55
CA GLU A 863 -89.11 93.45 -3.91
C GLU A 863 -89.30 92.57 -2.64
N SER A 864 -89.78 93.06 -1.49
CA SER A 864 -90.07 94.46 -1.07
C SER A 864 -90.33 94.55 0.44
N SER A 865 -89.62 95.41 1.18
CA SER A 865 -90.04 96.13 2.42
C SER A 865 -88.88 96.90 3.04
#